data_AF-A0AAF0ZMH5-F1
#
_entry.id   AF-A0AAF0ZMH5-F1
#
_cell.length_a   1.000
_cell.length_b   1.000
_cell.length_c   1.000
_cell.angle_alpha   90.00
_cell.angle_beta   90.00
_cell.angle_gamma   90.00
#
_symmetry.space_group_name_H-M   'P 1'
#
loop_
_entity.id
_entity.type
_entity.pdbx_description
1 polymer ?
#
loop_
_entity_poly.entity_id
_entity_poly.type
_entity_poly.pdbx_seq_one_letter_code
_entity_poly.pdbx_strand_id
1 'polypeptide(L)'
;MARKTADRKFDSLGLQFRSPENCIMTADFAGALSFILIIFYNCSDQVINTKYQRVAKSREAAARHARETAQARERWGLVKDVAKKRAFGLQQQLSRSFSKKMSVKQGARGAFNLPKTNDEASIPPKGSSSSAGKGKKKEPSDLTKMMHSIENETDNMEGFHMQIGDKNIKKQAINAKKLHTRSQIFKYAYGQLEKEKAMEQKTKNMTFSGVISMATDDNTEIKTRPPIEIAFKDLTITLKKKHKHLMRSVTGKLMPGRISAVMGPSGAGKTTFLSAVAGKLTQCTLSGMVLINGRAESIHSYKRITGFVAQDDIVHGNLTVEENLRFNARCRLAADLPKADKVLVVERVIESLGLQAVRDSLVGTVEKRGISGGQRKRVNVGMEMVMEPSLLILDEPTSGLDSSSSNLLLKALRREALEGVNICMVLHQPSYTLYKMFDDLVLLAKGGLVAYHGPVKKAEEYFANLGIAVPDRVNPPDHFIDVLEGMVKPGGGVTVEQLPVRWMLHNGYPVPPDMMQLCDQIAMSSKGVAAAPDQSFPVDAWHEKRDSLSHGLLKSHDLSNRNTPGVNRQYRYYLGRVGKQRLREAQIQAADYLILLVAGACIGILSSQKGDTFGYSGYTYSIIAVSLLCKIAALRSFSLDKLEYWRERESGMSSLAYFLSKDTIDHFNTVIKPLVYLSMFYFLNSPRSSFGTNYLVFLCLVYCVTGIAYVFAICFAPGQAQLWCVLVPVVLTLIANQEPDSTAGKLAKFCYPRWALEAFVVASAQRYSGVWLIARCGKLLELGFDVHSWNTSLILLILTGVVSRLIAYVCLVCLKKK
;
A
#
# COMPACT_ATOMS: atom_id res chain seq x y z
N MET A 1 73.62 -28.81 -32.21
CA MET A 1 73.70 -27.38 -31.85
C MET A 1 72.36 -26.63 -31.91
N ALA A 2 71.47 -26.89 -32.88
CA ALA A 2 70.30 -26.05 -33.21
C ALA A 2 69.34 -25.61 -32.07
N ARG A 3 69.22 -26.35 -30.94
CA ARG A 3 68.41 -25.88 -29.79
C ARG A 3 68.97 -24.60 -29.14
N LYS A 4 70.29 -24.54 -28.89
CA LYS A 4 70.93 -23.39 -28.21
C LYS A 4 70.87 -22.06 -28.99
N THR A 5 70.55 -22.10 -30.29
CA THR A 5 70.29 -20.90 -31.11
C THR A 5 68.82 -20.51 -31.17
N ALA A 6 67.89 -21.39 -30.79
CA ALA A 6 66.48 -21.04 -30.61
C ALA A 6 66.28 -20.34 -29.24
N ASP A 7 66.84 -20.90 -28.17
CA ASP A 7 66.72 -20.38 -26.81
C ASP A 7 67.16 -18.90 -26.73
N ARG A 8 68.35 -18.60 -27.26
CA ARG A 8 68.92 -17.23 -27.35
C ARG A 8 68.10 -16.23 -28.17
N LYS A 9 67.12 -16.68 -28.96
CA LYS A 9 66.18 -15.81 -29.70
C LYS A 9 64.82 -15.65 -29.00
N PHE A 10 64.55 -16.43 -27.95
CA PHE A 10 63.42 -16.24 -27.05
C PHE A 10 63.81 -15.45 -25.79
N ASP A 11 65.05 -15.59 -25.29
CA ASP A 11 65.56 -14.78 -24.17
C ASP A 11 65.49 -13.27 -24.46
N SER A 12 65.65 -12.86 -25.74
CA SER A 12 65.54 -11.46 -26.17
C SER A 12 64.11 -10.89 -26.17
N LEU A 13 63.09 -11.66 -25.77
CA LEU A 13 61.70 -11.22 -25.65
C LEU A 13 61.22 -10.97 -24.21
N GLY A 14 62.11 -11.07 -23.21
CA GLY A 14 61.84 -10.58 -21.84
C GLY A 14 60.72 -11.29 -21.07
N LEU A 15 60.29 -12.47 -21.50
CA LEU A 15 59.20 -13.25 -20.89
C LEU A 15 59.63 -13.99 -19.60
N GLN A 16 60.15 -13.25 -18.62
CA GLN A 16 60.44 -13.83 -17.29
C GLN A 16 59.16 -14.20 -16.54
N PHE A 17 58.94 -15.51 -16.39
CA PHE A 17 58.11 -16.17 -15.37
C PHE A 17 56.69 -15.59 -15.13
N ARG A 18 55.80 -15.86 -16.08
CA ARG A 18 54.34 -15.91 -15.81
C ARG A 18 54.01 -17.23 -15.08
N SER A 19 53.45 -17.17 -13.88
CA SER A 19 52.92 -18.36 -13.18
C SER A 19 51.61 -18.84 -13.86
N PRO A 20 51.54 -20.06 -14.43
CA PRO A 20 50.35 -20.50 -15.17
C PRO A 20 49.11 -20.69 -14.28
N GLU A 21 49.32 -21.11 -13.03
CA GLU A 21 48.26 -21.39 -12.04
C GLU A 21 47.30 -20.20 -11.83
N ASN A 22 47.85 -18.97 -11.77
CA ASN A 22 47.05 -17.74 -11.61
C ASN A 22 46.18 -17.41 -12.84
N CYS A 23 46.57 -17.82 -14.06
CA CYS A 23 45.72 -17.68 -15.24
C CYS A 23 44.56 -18.68 -15.25
N ILE A 24 44.81 -19.93 -14.84
CA ILE A 24 43.78 -20.98 -14.78
C ILE A 24 42.72 -20.59 -13.74
N MET A 25 43.16 -20.31 -12.51
CA MET A 25 42.27 -19.94 -11.40
C MET A 25 41.41 -18.70 -11.70
N THR A 26 41.89 -17.72 -12.48
CA THR A 26 41.10 -16.53 -12.84
C THR A 26 40.14 -16.75 -14.00
N ALA A 27 40.52 -17.59 -14.99
CA ALA A 27 39.63 -18.01 -16.08
C ALA A 27 38.45 -18.85 -15.54
N ASP A 28 38.73 -19.83 -14.68
CA ASP A 28 37.71 -20.66 -14.04
C ASP A 28 36.76 -19.82 -13.17
N PHE A 29 37.27 -18.81 -12.46
CA PHE A 29 36.44 -17.90 -11.66
C PHE A 29 35.55 -17.02 -12.54
N ALA A 30 36.01 -16.57 -13.71
CA ALA A 30 35.20 -15.81 -14.67
C ALA A 30 34.13 -16.69 -15.35
N GLY A 31 34.46 -17.94 -15.68
CA GLY A 31 33.51 -18.96 -16.16
C GLY A 31 32.44 -19.27 -15.12
N ALA A 32 32.83 -19.54 -13.88
CA ALA A 32 31.91 -19.76 -12.77
C ALA A 32 31.02 -18.52 -12.51
N LEU A 33 31.58 -17.31 -12.51
CA LEU A 33 30.81 -16.09 -12.27
C LEU A 33 29.77 -15.80 -13.37
N SER A 34 30.14 -15.99 -14.64
CA SER A 34 29.21 -15.84 -15.76
C SER A 34 28.11 -16.91 -15.75
N PHE A 35 28.46 -18.16 -15.44
CA PHE A 35 27.48 -19.24 -15.25
C PHE A 35 26.52 -18.98 -14.07
N ILE A 36 27.04 -18.49 -12.94
CA ILE A 36 26.24 -18.05 -11.78
C ILE A 36 25.30 -16.91 -12.15
N LEU A 37 25.75 -15.91 -12.93
CA LEU A 37 24.89 -14.81 -13.40
C LEU A 37 23.77 -15.31 -14.33
N ILE A 38 24.04 -16.28 -15.20
CA ILE A 38 23.04 -16.93 -16.06
C ILE A 38 22.03 -17.74 -15.22
N ILE A 39 22.48 -18.44 -14.18
CA ILE A 39 21.60 -19.14 -13.22
C ILE A 39 20.72 -18.13 -12.46
N PHE A 40 21.28 -17.04 -11.95
CA PHE A 40 20.49 -16.01 -11.27
C PHE A 40 19.44 -15.37 -12.20
N TYR A 41 19.82 -15.11 -13.46
CA TYR A 41 18.92 -14.58 -14.49
C TYR A 41 17.74 -15.53 -14.78
N ASN A 42 18.01 -16.80 -15.08
CA ASN A 42 16.97 -17.76 -15.47
C ASN A 42 16.15 -18.29 -14.27
N CYS A 43 16.77 -18.51 -13.11
CA CYS A 43 16.11 -19.16 -11.98
C CYS A 43 15.35 -18.19 -11.06
N SER A 44 15.64 -16.88 -11.05
CA SER A 44 14.97 -15.92 -10.16
C SER A 44 13.45 -15.96 -10.31
N ASP A 45 12.93 -15.72 -11.52
CA ASP A 45 11.49 -15.70 -11.76
C ASP A 45 10.84 -17.09 -11.61
N GLN A 46 11.53 -18.18 -11.96
CA GLN A 46 11.03 -19.54 -11.73
C GLN A 46 10.89 -19.87 -10.24
N VAL A 47 11.87 -19.52 -9.41
CA VAL A 47 11.85 -19.70 -7.95
C VAL A 47 10.77 -18.82 -7.30
N ILE A 48 10.52 -17.63 -7.85
CA ILE A 48 9.43 -16.75 -7.41
C ILE A 48 8.07 -17.35 -7.77
N ASN A 49 7.87 -17.78 -9.02
CA ASN A 49 6.57 -18.26 -9.51
C ASN A 49 6.16 -19.60 -8.90
N THR A 50 7.08 -20.56 -8.79
CA THR A 50 6.83 -21.84 -8.09
C THR A 50 6.45 -21.63 -6.62
N LYS A 51 7.04 -20.63 -5.95
CA LYS A 51 6.74 -20.25 -4.58
C LYS A 51 5.36 -19.60 -4.44
N TYR A 52 4.88 -18.86 -5.45
CA TYR A 52 3.50 -18.38 -5.49
C TYR A 52 2.50 -19.51 -5.72
N GLN A 53 2.73 -20.39 -6.70
CA GLN A 53 1.84 -21.53 -6.97
C GLN A 53 1.64 -22.43 -5.74
N ARG A 54 2.72 -22.71 -4.97
CA ARG A 54 2.63 -23.46 -3.70
C ARG A 54 1.78 -22.73 -2.65
N VAL A 55 1.85 -21.40 -2.58
CA VAL A 55 1.03 -20.60 -1.66
C VAL A 55 -0.43 -20.58 -2.10
N ALA A 56 -0.71 -20.34 -3.38
CA ALA A 56 -2.05 -20.33 -3.96
C ALA A 56 -2.78 -21.66 -3.68
N LYS A 57 -2.16 -22.81 -4.01
CA LYS A 57 -2.71 -24.15 -3.71
C LYS A 57 -3.01 -24.34 -2.21
N SER A 58 -2.10 -23.91 -1.31
CA SER A 58 -2.31 -24.02 0.15
C SER A 58 -3.47 -23.13 0.66
N ARG A 59 -3.70 -22.00 -0.01
CA ARG A 59 -4.72 -21.00 0.31
C ARG A 59 -6.10 -21.45 -0.22
N GLU A 60 -6.15 -21.98 -1.43
CA GLU A 60 -7.36 -22.58 -2.04
C GLU A 60 -7.86 -23.83 -1.29
N ALA A 61 -6.94 -24.67 -0.81
CA ALA A 61 -7.30 -25.81 0.04
C ALA A 61 -7.92 -25.35 1.38
N ALA A 62 -7.38 -24.28 1.98
CA ALA A 62 -7.94 -23.68 3.19
C ALA A 62 -9.31 -23.00 2.95
N ALA A 63 -9.49 -22.34 1.80
CA ALA A 63 -10.76 -21.70 1.42
C ALA A 63 -11.86 -22.73 1.13
N ARG A 64 -11.54 -23.84 0.45
CA ARG A 64 -12.46 -24.97 0.23
C ARG A 64 -12.93 -25.57 1.56
N HIS A 65 -11.99 -25.96 2.41
CA HIS A 65 -12.26 -26.46 3.77
C HIS A 65 -13.10 -25.49 4.63
N ALA A 66 -12.92 -24.18 4.49
CA ALA A 66 -13.74 -23.19 5.20
C ALA A 66 -15.19 -23.18 4.70
N ARG A 67 -15.42 -23.27 3.39
CA ARG A 67 -16.76 -23.34 2.79
C ARG A 67 -17.45 -24.68 3.08
N GLU A 68 -16.73 -25.79 2.97
CA GLU A 68 -17.22 -27.13 3.32
C GLU A 68 -17.68 -27.19 4.78
N THR A 69 -16.86 -26.67 5.72
CA THR A 69 -17.25 -26.60 7.14
C THR A 69 -18.30 -25.53 7.46
N ALA A 70 -18.53 -24.53 6.61
CA ALA A 70 -19.66 -23.62 6.73
C ALA A 70 -20.97 -24.30 6.28
N GLN A 71 -20.98 -24.90 5.09
CA GLN A 71 -22.12 -25.64 4.55
C GLN A 71 -22.53 -26.83 5.45
N ALA A 72 -21.56 -27.52 6.06
CA ALA A 72 -21.84 -28.56 7.05
C ALA A 72 -22.59 -28.01 8.29
N ARG A 73 -22.20 -26.83 8.79
CA ARG A 73 -22.89 -26.16 9.91
C ARG A 73 -24.29 -25.68 9.53
N GLU A 74 -24.48 -25.19 8.31
CA GLU A 74 -25.81 -24.79 7.80
C GLU A 74 -26.75 -26.00 7.70
N ARG A 75 -26.28 -27.10 7.10
CA ARG A 75 -27.02 -28.38 7.05
C ARG A 75 -27.37 -28.88 8.45
N TRP A 76 -26.41 -28.86 9.38
CA TRP A 76 -26.64 -29.25 10.78
C TRP A 76 -27.65 -28.35 11.49
N GLY A 77 -27.61 -27.04 11.24
CA GLY A 77 -28.60 -26.08 11.73
C GLY A 77 -30.01 -26.40 11.25
N LEU A 78 -30.18 -26.64 9.94
CA LEU A 78 -31.46 -27.04 9.35
C LEU A 78 -31.98 -28.36 9.94
N VAL A 79 -31.12 -29.37 10.11
CA VAL A 79 -31.48 -30.64 10.76
C VAL A 79 -31.91 -30.42 12.21
N LYS A 80 -31.19 -29.59 12.97
CA LYS A 80 -31.52 -29.25 14.36
C LYS A 80 -32.86 -28.50 14.47
N ASP A 81 -33.16 -27.59 13.55
CA ASP A 81 -34.43 -26.86 13.53
C ASP A 81 -35.61 -27.76 13.11
N VAL A 82 -35.40 -28.69 12.16
CA VAL A 82 -36.40 -29.72 11.82
C VAL A 82 -36.64 -30.66 13.01
N ALA A 83 -35.59 -31.08 13.72
CA ALA A 83 -35.71 -31.88 14.93
C ALA A 83 -36.46 -31.12 16.05
N LYS A 84 -36.13 -29.84 16.28
CA LYS A 84 -36.82 -28.97 17.25
C LYS A 84 -38.29 -28.78 16.90
N LYS A 85 -38.63 -28.56 15.63
CA LYS A 85 -40.02 -28.49 15.14
C LYS A 85 -40.78 -29.80 15.33
N ARG A 86 -40.15 -30.95 15.06
CA ARG A 86 -40.74 -32.28 15.31
C ARG A 86 -40.96 -32.55 16.81
N ALA A 87 -40.01 -32.17 17.66
CA ALA A 87 -40.16 -32.28 19.11
C ALA A 87 -41.33 -31.41 19.64
N PHE A 88 -41.45 -30.17 19.16
CA PHE A 88 -42.57 -29.28 19.51
C PHE A 88 -43.93 -29.80 19.01
N GLY A 89 -43.96 -30.40 17.81
CA GLY A 89 -45.13 -31.07 17.26
C GLY A 89 -45.55 -32.30 18.09
N LEU A 90 -44.59 -33.14 18.49
CA LEU A 90 -44.83 -34.26 19.41
C LEU A 90 -45.34 -33.77 20.77
N GLN A 91 -44.78 -32.69 21.31
CA GLN A 91 -45.25 -32.08 22.56
C GLN A 91 -46.68 -31.54 22.45
N GLN A 92 -47.08 -30.98 21.30
CA GLN A 92 -48.47 -30.59 21.01
C GLN A 92 -49.40 -31.79 20.76
N GLN A 93 -48.93 -32.89 20.18
CA GLN A 93 -49.73 -34.12 20.08
C GLN A 93 -49.95 -34.73 21.47
N LEU A 94 -48.91 -34.82 22.30
CA LEU A 94 -48.99 -35.31 23.67
C LEU A 94 -49.93 -34.45 24.53
N SER A 95 -49.83 -33.11 24.48
CA SER A 95 -50.75 -32.25 25.25
C SER A 95 -52.21 -32.38 24.79
N ARG A 96 -52.46 -32.56 23.48
CA ARG A 96 -53.80 -32.87 22.94
C ARG A 96 -54.30 -34.26 23.35
N SER A 97 -53.42 -35.26 23.49
CA SER A 97 -53.78 -36.61 23.96
C SER A 97 -54.10 -36.65 25.46
N PHE A 98 -53.37 -35.90 26.30
CA PHE A 98 -53.64 -35.85 27.74
C PHE A 98 -54.84 -34.96 28.12
N SER A 99 -55.27 -34.03 27.25
CA SER A 99 -56.45 -33.18 27.47
C SER A 99 -57.81 -33.86 27.23
N LYS A 100 -57.87 -35.17 26.91
CA LYS A 100 -59.12 -35.90 26.64
C LYS A 100 -59.30 -37.17 27.49
N LYS A 101 -59.34 -37.02 28.83
CA LYS A 101 -59.84 -38.10 29.71
C LYS A 101 -60.59 -37.66 30.98
N MET A 102 -61.39 -36.58 30.91
CA MET A 102 -62.48 -36.37 31.87
C MET A 102 -63.65 -35.56 31.29
N SER A 103 -64.72 -36.25 30.92
CA SER A 103 -66.10 -35.75 30.75
C SER A 103 -67.03 -36.96 30.56
N VAL A 104 -68.31 -36.87 30.99
CA VAL A 104 -69.17 -38.06 31.23
C VAL A 104 -70.59 -37.87 30.66
N LYS A 105 -71.00 -38.83 29.81
CA LYS A 105 -72.37 -39.23 29.38
C LYS A 105 -73.30 -38.20 28.70
N GLN A 106 -74.23 -38.77 27.91
CA GLN A 106 -75.47 -38.19 27.32
C GLN A 106 -75.27 -37.05 26.28
N GLY A 107 -76.06 -36.96 25.19
CA GLY A 107 -76.96 -37.97 24.61
C GLY A 107 -77.81 -37.46 23.42
N ALA A 108 -78.01 -38.32 22.41
CA ALA A 108 -79.11 -38.35 21.41
C ALA A 108 -79.28 -37.27 20.29
N ARG A 109 -79.50 -37.80 19.06
CA ARG A 109 -80.33 -37.31 17.91
C ARG A 109 -79.86 -36.15 17.00
N GLY A 110 -80.26 -36.25 15.72
CA GLY A 110 -80.14 -35.24 14.64
C GLY A 110 -78.90 -35.41 13.74
N ALA A 111 -78.89 -35.86 12.46
CA ALA A 111 -79.83 -36.36 11.45
C ALA A 111 -79.83 -35.50 10.15
N PHE A 112 -79.42 -36.11 9.01
CA PHE A 112 -79.61 -35.63 7.61
C PHE A 112 -78.84 -34.33 7.22
N ASN A 113 -78.44 -34.04 5.96
CA ASN A 113 -78.38 -34.82 4.70
C ASN A 113 -77.35 -34.19 3.72
N LEU A 114 -76.71 -34.96 2.81
CA LEU A 114 -76.42 -34.58 1.40
C LEU A 114 -75.72 -35.72 0.61
N PRO A 115 -75.99 -35.92 -0.71
CA PRO A 115 -75.32 -36.96 -1.51
C PRO A 115 -74.62 -36.49 -2.82
N LYS A 116 -73.55 -37.21 -3.21
CA LYS A 116 -73.01 -37.39 -4.60
C LYS A 116 -72.41 -36.13 -5.30
N THR A 117 -71.63 -36.20 -6.39
CA THR A 117 -71.29 -37.30 -7.35
C THR A 117 -69.89 -37.07 -7.96
N ASN A 118 -69.15 -38.17 -8.24
CA ASN A 118 -68.35 -38.54 -9.45
C ASN A 118 -67.49 -37.50 -10.22
N ASP A 119 -66.35 -37.80 -10.86
CA ASP A 119 -65.43 -38.97 -11.03
C ASP A 119 -64.07 -38.40 -11.60
N GLU A 120 -63.03 -39.06 -12.14
CA GLU A 120 -62.65 -40.45 -12.52
C GLU A 120 -61.09 -40.54 -12.60
N ALA A 121 -60.55 -41.75 -12.80
CA ALA A 121 -59.30 -42.11 -13.50
C ALA A 121 -57.93 -41.83 -12.82
N SER A 122 -56.95 -42.74 -12.86
CA SER A 122 -56.93 -44.19 -13.18
C SER A 122 -55.67 -44.83 -12.55
N ILE A 123 -55.58 -46.18 -12.47
CA ILE A 123 -54.60 -46.88 -11.60
C ILE A 123 -53.85 -48.06 -12.33
N PRO A 124 -53.22 -49.09 -11.69
CA PRO A 124 -51.79 -49.45 -11.87
C PRO A 124 -51.57 -50.72 -12.76
N PRO A 125 -50.50 -51.54 -12.58
CA PRO A 125 -50.48 -52.52 -11.47
C PRO A 125 -49.11 -52.81 -10.80
N LYS A 126 -49.15 -53.59 -9.71
CA LYS A 126 -48.02 -54.34 -9.11
C LYS A 126 -48.41 -55.84 -9.01
N GLY A 127 -47.42 -56.73 -9.07
CA GLY A 127 -47.56 -58.16 -8.73
C GLY A 127 -46.24 -58.92 -8.97
N SER A 128 -45.93 -60.04 -8.30
CA SER A 128 -46.63 -60.65 -7.15
C SER A 128 -45.68 -61.48 -6.25
N SER A 129 -46.20 -61.84 -5.09
CA SER A 129 -45.63 -62.51 -3.91
C SER A 129 -45.07 -63.94 -4.08
N SER A 130 -44.15 -64.31 -3.17
CA SER A 130 -44.04 -65.66 -2.59
C SER A 130 -43.62 -65.58 -1.10
N SER A 131 -43.49 -66.69 -0.36
CA SER A 131 -43.71 -66.70 1.11
C SER A 131 -42.73 -67.52 1.98
N ALA A 132 -42.72 -67.16 3.27
CA ALA A 132 -42.28 -67.91 4.47
C ALA A 132 -40.77 -68.17 4.71
N GLY A 133 -40.31 -67.82 5.91
CA GLY A 133 -39.00 -68.18 6.49
C GLY A 133 -38.80 -67.60 7.89
N LYS A 134 -38.38 -68.41 8.88
CA LYS A 134 -38.28 -67.98 10.29
C LYS A 134 -36.93 -67.32 10.64
N GLY A 135 -37.01 -66.15 11.27
CA GLY A 135 -36.16 -65.77 12.41
C GLY A 135 -34.73 -65.29 12.15
N LYS A 136 -34.50 -63.98 12.30
CA LYS A 136 -33.22 -63.40 12.73
C LYS A 136 -33.45 -62.10 13.52
N LYS A 137 -32.40 -61.62 14.20
CA LYS A 137 -32.45 -60.52 15.20
C LYS A 137 -33.08 -59.24 14.62
N LYS A 138 -33.81 -58.48 15.46
CA LYS A 138 -34.18 -57.09 15.14
C LYS A 138 -32.90 -56.30 14.87
N GLU A 139 -32.80 -55.71 13.68
CA GLU A 139 -31.83 -54.65 13.46
C GLU A 139 -32.23 -53.38 14.21
N PRO A 140 -31.27 -52.56 14.66
CA PRO A 140 -31.57 -51.18 15.04
C PRO A 140 -32.00 -50.40 13.80
N SER A 141 -32.94 -49.46 13.97
CA SER A 141 -33.49 -48.67 12.86
C SER A 141 -32.43 -47.83 12.14
N ASP A 142 -32.66 -47.50 10.87
CA ASP A 142 -31.73 -46.71 10.05
C ASP A 142 -31.31 -45.40 10.71
N LEU A 143 -32.18 -44.77 11.50
CA LEU A 143 -31.84 -43.57 12.28
C LEU A 143 -30.69 -43.83 13.26
N THR A 144 -30.68 -45.00 13.90
CA THR A 144 -29.65 -45.42 14.87
C THR A 144 -28.34 -45.79 14.16
N LYS A 145 -28.44 -46.51 13.02
CA LYS A 145 -27.27 -46.81 12.16
C LYS A 145 -26.64 -45.52 11.63
N MET A 146 -27.46 -44.58 11.18
CA MET A 146 -27.05 -43.27 10.66
C MET A 146 -26.47 -42.36 11.77
N MET A 147 -27.00 -42.41 12.99
CA MET A 147 -26.41 -41.71 14.14
C MET A 147 -25.02 -42.26 14.46
N HIS A 148 -24.84 -43.58 14.61
CA HIS A 148 -23.52 -44.15 14.88
C HIS A 148 -22.53 -43.99 13.72
N SER A 149 -22.97 -43.99 12.45
CA SER A 149 -22.05 -43.67 11.35
C SER A 149 -21.58 -42.21 11.38
N ILE A 150 -22.42 -41.28 11.84
CA ILE A 150 -22.08 -39.85 11.98
C ILE A 150 -21.23 -39.58 13.23
N GLU A 151 -21.45 -40.31 14.34
CA GLU A 151 -20.55 -40.27 15.51
C GLU A 151 -19.13 -40.73 15.13
N ASN A 152 -19.00 -41.85 14.40
CA ASN A 152 -17.69 -42.33 13.93
C ASN A 152 -17.00 -41.39 12.91
N GLU A 153 -17.75 -40.56 12.16
CA GLU A 153 -17.17 -39.47 11.34
C GLU A 153 -16.77 -38.24 12.17
N THR A 154 -17.36 -38.04 13.36
CA THR A 154 -16.99 -36.93 14.26
C THR A 154 -15.83 -37.26 15.20
N ASP A 155 -15.62 -38.52 15.58
CA ASP A 155 -14.43 -38.93 16.36
C ASP A 155 -13.14 -38.87 15.52
N ASN A 156 -13.21 -39.12 14.21
CA ASN A 156 -12.10 -38.83 13.28
C ASN A 156 -11.84 -37.31 13.10
N MET A 157 -12.60 -36.45 13.78
CA MET A 157 -12.44 -34.99 13.80
C MET A 157 -11.99 -34.47 15.18
N GLU A 158 -11.20 -35.26 15.94
CA GLU A 158 -10.39 -34.80 17.09
C GLU A 158 -9.29 -33.79 16.69
N GLY A 159 -9.72 -32.62 16.22
CA GLY A 159 -8.88 -31.54 15.69
C GLY A 159 -9.58 -30.20 15.83
N PHE A 160 -9.59 -29.66 17.06
CA PHE A 160 -10.34 -28.46 17.49
C PHE A 160 -11.86 -28.64 17.66
N HIS A 161 -12.28 -29.50 18.61
CA HIS A 161 -13.58 -29.30 19.23
C HIS A 161 -13.57 -28.01 20.07
N MET A 162 -14.14 -26.93 19.52
CA MET A 162 -14.36 -25.67 20.24
C MET A 162 -15.84 -25.57 20.62
N GLN A 163 -16.19 -26.09 21.80
CA GLN A 163 -17.52 -25.91 22.37
C GLN A 163 -17.85 -24.42 22.51
N ILE A 164 -19.08 -24.04 22.16
CA ILE A 164 -19.62 -22.71 22.48
C ILE A 164 -20.15 -22.80 23.91
N GLY A 165 -19.30 -22.37 24.84
CA GLY A 165 -19.64 -22.01 26.20
C GLY A 165 -18.91 -20.71 26.53
N ASP A 166 -19.62 -19.75 27.12
CA ASP A 166 -19.14 -18.39 27.25
C ASP A 166 -17.91 -18.24 28.14
N LYS A 167 -17.25 -17.08 27.99
CA LYS A 167 -15.94 -16.73 28.57
C LYS A 167 -14.77 -17.51 27.93
N ASN A 168 -14.11 -16.91 26.93
CA ASN A 168 -12.63 -16.85 26.81
C ASN A 168 -12.12 -16.18 25.51
N ILE A 169 -12.22 -14.84 25.40
CA ILE A 169 -11.49 -14.07 24.35
C ILE A 169 -9.98 -14.35 24.44
N LYS A 170 -9.46 -14.53 25.67
CA LYS A 170 -8.07 -14.97 25.91
C LYS A 170 -7.72 -16.27 25.16
N LYS A 171 -8.58 -17.31 25.14
CA LYS A 171 -8.29 -18.55 24.39
C LYS A 171 -8.18 -18.30 22.88
N GLN A 172 -9.07 -17.52 22.28
CA GLN A 172 -9.00 -17.23 20.83
C GLN A 172 -7.72 -16.44 20.47
N ALA A 173 -7.40 -15.40 21.23
CA ALA A 173 -6.17 -14.61 21.02
C ALA A 173 -4.88 -15.42 21.28
N ILE A 174 -4.88 -16.32 22.27
CA ILE A 174 -3.78 -17.25 22.53
C ILE A 174 -3.62 -18.23 21.34
N ASN A 175 -4.73 -18.79 20.84
CA ASN A 175 -4.69 -19.70 19.70
C ASN A 175 -4.17 -19.01 18.44
N ALA A 176 -4.64 -17.80 18.11
CA ALA A 176 -4.15 -17.01 16.97
C ALA A 176 -2.65 -16.65 17.09
N LYS A 177 -2.11 -16.51 18.32
CA LYS A 177 -0.67 -16.33 18.58
C LYS A 177 0.14 -17.63 18.42
N LYS A 178 -0.46 -18.80 18.65
CA LYS A 178 0.15 -20.14 18.47
C LYS A 178 0.13 -20.65 17.01
N LEU A 179 -0.45 -19.93 16.06
CA LEU A 179 -0.47 -20.35 14.64
C LEU A 179 0.89 -20.05 13.96
N HIS A 180 1.73 -21.08 13.83
CA HIS A 180 3.05 -20.96 13.19
C HIS A 180 3.02 -21.26 11.68
N THR A 181 2.22 -22.22 11.22
CA THR A 181 2.22 -22.69 9.83
C THR A 181 1.26 -21.91 8.94
N ARG A 182 1.69 -21.57 7.70
CA ARG A 182 0.88 -20.79 6.74
C ARG A 182 -0.50 -21.40 6.47
N SER A 183 -0.59 -22.71 6.30
CA SER A 183 -1.85 -23.42 6.05
C SER A 183 -2.83 -23.30 7.22
N GLN A 184 -2.32 -23.31 8.47
CA GLN A 184 -3.15 -23.09 9.67
C GLN A 184 -3.65 -21.64 9.72
N ILE A 185 -2.80 -20.67 9.39
CA ILE A 185 -3.16 -19.24 9.30
C ILE A 185 -4.26 -19.02 8.24
N PHE A 186 -4.16 -19.65 7.06
CA PHE A 186 -5.21 -19.54 6.04
C PHE A 186 -6.51 -20.27 6.45
N LYS A 187 -6.44 -21.46 7.07
CA LYS A 187 -7.64 -22.14 7.61
C LYS A 187 -8.35 -21.27 8.66
N TYR A 188 -7.60 -20.60 9.53
CA TYR A 188 -8.15 -19.62 10.48
C TYR A 188 -8.79 -18.43 9.75
N ALA A 189 -8.09 -17.79 8.81
CA ALA A 189 -8.59 -16.59 8.13
C ALA A 189 -9.91 -16.87 7.37
N TYR A 190 -9.96 -17.87 6.49
CA TYR A 190 -11.20 -18.21 5.80
C TYR A 190 -12.27 -18.76 6.75
N GLY A 191 -11.88 -19.51 7.78
CA GLY A 191 -12.77 -20.00 8.84
C GLY A 191 -13.38 -18.90 9.72
N GLN A 192 -12.87 -17.66 9.66
CA GLN A 192 -13.49 -16.48 10.26
C GLN A 192 -14.30 -15.69 9.20
N LEU A 193 -13.80 -15.52 7.97
CA LEU A 193 -14.54 -14.85 6.89
C LEU A 193 -15.89 -15.51 6.57
N GLU A 194 -15.95 -16.83 6.49
CA GLU A 194 -17.22 -17.54 6.24
C GLU A 194 -18.18 -17.44 7.44
N LYS A 195 -17.68 -17.21 8.67
CA LYS A 195 -18.54 -16.85 9.82
C LYS A 195 -19.06 -15.42 9.72
N GLU A 196 -18.21 -14.45 9.36
CA GLU A 196 -18.63 -13.05 9.16
C GLU A 196 -19.76 -12.99 8.13
N LYS A 197 -19.63 -13.72 7.00
CA LYS A 197 -20.70 -13.86 5.99
C LYS A 197 -21.98 -14.48 6.54
N ALA A 198 -21.86 -15.59 7.30
CA ALA A 198 -23.02 -16.26 7.89
C ALA A 198 -23.74 -15.39 8.94
N MET A 199 -23.00 -14.55 9.68
CA MET A 199 -23.58 -13.54 10.57
C MET A 199 -24.27 -12.43 9.78
N GLU A 200 -23.61 -11.84 8.77
CA GLU A 200 -24.22 -10.82 7.90
C GLU A 200 -25.52 -11.29 7.23
N GLN A 201 -25.56 -12.54 6.76
CA GLN A 201 -26.76 -13.14 6.16
C GLN A 201 -27.88 -13.29 7.20
N LYS A 202 -27.56 -13.70 8.44
CA LYS A 202 -28.54 -13.71 9.53
C LYS A 202 -29.05 -12.32 9.85
N THR A 203 -28.18 -11.32 10.02
CA THR A 203 -28.59 -9.93 10.30
C THR A 203 -29.51 -9.37 9.21
N LYS A 204 -29.28 -9.69 7.93
CA LYS A 204 -30.16 -9.30 6.80
C LYS A 204 -31.52 -10.02 6.80
N ASN A 205 -31.61 -11.20 7.38
CA ASN A 205 -32.82 -12.03 7.42
C ASN A 205 -33.61 -11.92 8.75
N MET A 206 -33.10 -11.15 9.71
CA MET A 206 -33.70 -10.97 11.04
C MET A 206 -34.65 -9.77 11.07
N THR A 207 -35.74 -9.87 11.83
CA THR A 207 -36.62 -8.73 12.11
C THR A 207 -35.95 -7.75 13.07
N PHE A 208 -36.40 -6.49 13.09
CA PHE A 208 -35.83 -5.41 13.92
C PHE A 208 -35.65 -5.80 15.40
N SER A 209 -36.63 -6.49 16.00
CA SER A 209 -36.53 -7.03 17.37
C SER A 209 -35.45 -8.11 17.53
N GLY A 210 -35.26 -8.97 16.53
CA GLY A 210 -34.17 -9.95 16.48
C GLY A 210 -32.78 -9.30 16.38
N VAL A 211 -32.67 -8.19 15.65
CA VAL A 211 -31.42 -7.41 15.55
C VAL A 211 -31.11 -6.71 16.89
N ILE A 212 -32.12 -6.18 17.58
CA ILE A 212 -31.96 -5.58 18.92
C ILE A 212 -31.58 -6.64 19.97
N SER A 213 -32.21 -7.83 19.96
CA SER A 213 -31.83 -8.91 20.89
C SER A 213 -30.39 -9.39 20.65
N MET A 214 -29.93 -9.56 19.40
CA MET A 214 -28.50 -9.81 19.16
C MET A 214 -27.61 -8.66 19.66
N ALA A 215 -28.01 -7.40 19.48
CA ALA A 215 -27.24 -6.25 19.96
C ALA A 215 -27.25 -6.06 21.50
N THR A 216 -28.07 -6.81 22.25
CA THR A 216 -28.15 -6.78 23.72
C THR A 216 -27.62 -8.06 24.38
N ASP A 217 -27.79 -9.22 23.74
CA ASP A 217 -27.34 -10.52 24.25
C ASP A 217 -25.86 -10.81 23.89
N ASP A 218 -25.43 -10.51 22.65
CA ASP A 218 -24.05 -10.77 22.23
C ASP A 218 -23.14 -9.64 22.74
N ASN A 219 -22.41 -9.93 23.83
CA ASN A 219 -21.14 -9.27 24.20
C ASN A 219 -20.01 -9.52 23.17
N THR A 220 -20.36 -9.62 21.88
CA THR A 220 -19.42 -9.41 20.80
C THR A 220 -19.06 -7.93 20.77
N GLU A 221 -17.92 -7.62 21.37
CA GLU A 221 -17.18 -6.40 21.08
C GLU A 221 -16.90 -6.35 19.56
N ILE A 222 -17.84 -5.79 18.79
CA ILE A 222 -17.51 -5.06 17.57
C ILE A 222 -16.36 -4.16 17.99
N LYS A 223 -15.19 -4.29 17.34
CA LYS A 223 -14.04 -3.43 17.61
C LYS A 223 -14.37 -2.02 17.12
N THR A 224 -15.12 -1.29 17.94
CA THR A 224 -15.58 0.07 17.69
C THR A 224 -14.34 0.92 17.46
N ARG A 225 -14.09 1.21 16.19
CA ARG A 225 -12.98 2.06 15.78
C ARG A 225 -13.23 3.42 16.45
N PRO A 226 -12.22 4.05 17.08
CA PRO A 226 -12.44 5.29 17.82
C PRO A 226 -13.09 6.30 16.87
N PRO A 227 -14.30 6.80 17.16
CA PRO A 227 -15.04 7.62 16.22
C PRO A 227 -14.31 8.94 15.97
N ILE A 228 -14.38 9.42 14.74
CA ILE A 228 -13.83 10.71 14.32
C ILE A 228 -14.97 11.53 13.72
N GLU A 229 -15.51 12.47 14.48
CA GLU A 229 -16.21 13.63 13.95
C GLU A 229 -15.16 14.66 13.48
N ILE A 230 -15.38 15.26 12.32
CA ILE A 230 -14.67 16.47 11.90
C ILE A 230 -15.67 17.60 11.74
N ALA A 231 -15.58 18.63 12.57
CA ALA A 231 -16.29 19.89 12.35
C ALA A 231 -15.34 20.93 11.75
N PHE A 232 -15.86 21.77 10.86
CA PHE A 232 -15.12 22.90 10.29
C PHE A 232 -15.94 24.18 10.44
N LYS A 233 -15.28 25.28 10.83
CA LYS A 233 -15.89 26.59 11.11
C LYS A 233 -15.12 27.68 10.39
N ASP A 234 -15.83 28.50 9.60
CA ASP A 234 -15.27 29.61 8.80
C ASP A 234 -14.03 29.23 7.95
N LEU A 235 -14.02 28.01 7.42
CA LEU A 235 -12.85 27.47 6.73
C LEU A 235 -12.59 28.24 5.42
N THR A 236 -11.55 29.08 5.45
CA THR A 236 -11.17 29.97 4.35
C THR A 236 -9.74 29.67 3.91
N ILE A 237 -9.51 29.47 2.62
CA ILE A 237 -8.23 29.01 2.07
C ILE A 237 -7.74 30.00 1.02
N THR A 238 -6.52 30.52 1.20
CA THR A 238 -5.89 31.51 0.30
C THR A 238 -4.57 30.98 -0.27
N LEU A 239 -4.32 31.23 -1.55
CA LEU A 239 -3.08 30.82 -2.22
C LEU A 239 -1.97 31.86 -2.00
N LYS A 240 -0.91 31.50 -1.25
CA LYS A 240 0.14 32.44 -0.80
C LYS A 240 0.86 33.23 -1.89
N LYS A 241 0.84 32.77 -3.15
CA LYS A 241 1.51 33.42 -4.29
C LYS A 241 0.64 34.41 -5.09
N LYS A 242 -0.68 34.33 -4.96
CA LYS A 242 -1.62 35.13 -5.78
C LYS A 242 -2.70 35.83 -4.95
N HIS A 243 -2.69 35.63 -3.62
CA HIS A 243 -3.73 36.07 -2.67
C HIS A 243 -5.18 35.65 -3.03
N LYS A 244 -5.36 34.82 -4.07
CA LYS A 244 -6.67 34.31 -4.50
C LYS A 244 -7.23 33.34 -3.46
N HIS A 245 -8.47 33.59 -3.06
CA HIS A 245 -9.27 32.64 -2.28
C HIS A 245 -9.59 31.41 -3.15
N LEU A 246 -9.35 30.23 -2.59
CA LEU A 246 -9.72 28.93 -3.18
C LEU A 246 -10.98 28.35 -2.52
N MET A 247 -11.23 28.71 -1.26
CA MET A 247 -12.45 28.43 -0.50
C MET A 247 -12.70 29.56 0.51
N ARG A 248 -13.96 29.78 0.88
CA ARG A 248 -14.37 30.90 1.75
C ARG A 248 -15.49 30.49 2.71
N SER A 249 -15.30 30.79 3.99
CA SER A 249 -16.27 30.65 5.09
C SER A 249 -17.02 29.32 5.16
N VAL A 250 -16.36 28.23 4.77
CA VAL A 250 -16.97 26.90 4.71
C VAL A 250 -17.15 26.36 6.13
N THR A 251 -18.41 26.07 6.49
CA THR A 251 -18.82 25.62 7.84
C THR A 251 -19.69 24.38 7.74
N GLY A 252 -19.49 23.40 8.62
CA GLY A 252 -20.17 22.11 8.57
C GLY A 252 -19.53 21.00 9.42
N LYS A 253 -19.98 19.76 9.23
CA LYS A 253 -19.57 18.57 9.99
C LYS A 253 -19.57 17.30 9.14
N LEU A 254 -18.57 16.45 9.32
CA LEU A 254 -18.53 15.06 8.84
C LEU A 254 -18.64 14.15 10.06
N MET A 255 -19.70 13.33 10.13
CA MET A 255 -19.98 12.48 11.30
C MET A 255 -19.43 11.05 11.13
N PRO A 256 -19.02 10.37 12.21
CA PRO A 256 -18.67 8.96 12.17
C PRO A 256 -19.86 8.08 11.74
N GLY A 257 -19.55 6.97 11.06
CA GLY A 257 -20.52 6.00 10.59
C GLY A 257 -21.33 6.40 9.34
N ARG A 258 -21.06 7.57 8.76
CA ARG A 258 -21.74 8.10 7.57
C ARG A 258 -20.79 8.15 6.36
N ILE A 259 -21.38 8.12 5.16
CA ILE A 259 -20.70 8.42 3.90
C ILE A 259 -21.18 9.79 3.39
N SER A 260 -20.29 10.77 3.41
CA SER A 260 -20.52 12.12 2.88
C SER A 260 -19.92 12.25 1.48
N ALA A 261 -20.73 12.65 0.51
CA ALA A 261 -20.30 12.93 -0.85
C ALA A 261 -20.00 14.42 -1.06
N VAL A 262 -18.86 14.76 -1.66
CA VAL A 262 -18.46 16.12 -2.03
C VAL A 262 -18.62 16.29 -3.54
N MET A 263 -19.50 17.19 -3.94
CA MET A 263 -19.87 17.45 -5.34
C MET A 263 -19.82 18.95 -5.67
N GLY A 264 -20.06 19.29 -6.93
CA GLY A 264 -19.99 20.66 -7.46
C GLY A 264 -19.30 20.71 -8.83
N PRO A 265 -19.37 21.84 -9.55
CA PRO A 265 -18.78 21.99 -10.87
C PRO A 265 -17.23 21.94 -10.86
N SER A 266 -16.63 22.02 -12.04
CA SER A 266 -15.17 22.10 -12.18
C SER A 266 -14.65 23.43 -11.61
N GLY A 267 -13.51 23.38 -10.90
CA GLY A 267 -12.95 24.54 -10.21
C GLY A 267 -13.62 24.94 -8.90
N ALA A 268 -14.68 24.26 -8.44
CA ALA A 268 -15.38 24.54 -7.17
C ALA A 268 -14.59 24.22 -5.87
N GLY A 269 -13.31 23.86 -5.98
CA GLY A 269 -12.44 23.59 -4.80
C GLY A 269 -12.59 22.21 -4.16
N LYS A 270 -13.25 21.24 -4.81
CA LYS A 270 -13.48 19.86 -4.31
C LYS A 270 -12.24 19.20 -3.68
N THR A 271 -11.16 19.02 -4.44
CA THR A 271 -9.86 18.50 -3.94
C THR A 271 -9.22 19.40 -2.88
N THR A 272 -9.42 20.73 -2.96
CA THR A 272 -8.92 21.70 -1.97
C THR A 272 -9.59 21.48 -0.61
N PHE A 273 -10.90 21.21 -0.58
CA PHE A 273 -11.65 20.89 0.63
C PHE A 273 -11.13 19.61 1.29
N LEU A 274 -10.99 18.51 0.54
CA LEU A 274 -10.41 17.27 1.06
C LEU A 274 -8.98 17.49 1.56
N SER A 275 -8.18 18.29 0.85
CA SER A 275 -6.81 18.63 1.25
C SER A 275 -6.74 19.48 2.52
N ALA A 276 -7.77 20.30 2.79
CA ALA A 276 -7.89 21.08 4.02
C ALA A 276 -8.30 20.19 5.21
N VAL A 277 -9.35 19.40 5.04
CA VAL A 277 -9.85 18.44 6.04
C VAL A 277 -8.77 17.40 6.40
N ALA A 278 -7.99 16.95 5.41
CA ALA A 278 -6.85 16.03 5.61
C ALA A 278 -5.55 16.71 6.10
N GLY A 279 -5.52 18.05 6.27
CA GLY A 279 -4.34 18.78 6.72
C GLY A 279 -3.14 18.73 5.75
N LYS A 280 -3.40 18.52 4.46
CA LYS A 280 -2.39 18.37 3.39
C LYS A 280 -2.12 19.65 2.59
N LEU A 281 -2.85 20.74 2.85
CA LEU A 281 -2.67 22.03 2.16
C LEU A 281 -1.21 22.49 2.14
N THR A 282 -0.64 22.53 0.94
CA THR A 282 0.73 23.00 0.70
C THR A 282 0.67 24.31 -0.09
N GLN A 283 1.58 25.25 0.19
CA GLN A 283 1.61 26.61 -0.37
C GLN A 283 0.37 27.50 -0.12
N CYS A 284 -0.56 27.09 0.74
CA CYS A 284 -1.75 27.87 1.10
C CYS A 284 -1.66 28.44 2.53
N THR A 285 -2.50 29.43 2.81
CA THR A 285 -2.86 29.94 4.15
C THR A 285 -4.29 29.48 4.45
N LEU A 286 -4.51 28.95 5.65
CA LEU A 286 -5.82 28.52 6.14
C LEU A 286 -6.23 29.48 7.26
N SER A 287 -7.47 29.95 7.21
CA SER A 287 -8.18 30.69 8.26
C SER A 287 -9.44 29.91 8.63
N GLY A 288 -10.02 30.23 9.79
CA GLY A 288 -11.04 29.41 10.44
C GLY A 288 -10.43 28.25 11.22
N MET A 289 -11.28 27.31 11.64
CA MET A 289 -10.89 26.17 12.49
C MET A 289 -11.37 24.84 11.92
N VAL A 290 -10.53 23.81 12.04
CA VAL A 290 -10.92 22.40 11.92
C VAL A 290 -10.85 21.79 13.32
N LEU A 291 -11.94 21.15 13.73
CA LEU A 291 -12.11 20.54 15.04
C LEU A 291 -12.30 19.03 14.88
N ILE A 292 -11.59 18.23 15.68
CA ILE A 292 -11.68 16.77 15.70
C ILE A 292 -12.32 16.37 17.03
N ASN A 293 -13.46 15.67 16.98
CA ASN A 293 -14.25 15.34 18.17
C ASN A 293 -14.48 16.56 19.08
N GLY A 294 -14.77 17.73 18.47
CA GLY A 294 -14.99 19.01 19.15
C GLY A 294 -13.73 19.81 19.52
N ARG A 295 -12.52 19.27 19.35
CA ARG A 295 -11.26 19.89 19.81
C ARG A 295 -10.42 20.45 18.66
N ALA A 296 -9.75 21.59 18.88
CA ALA A 296 -8.84 22.21 17.91
C ALA A 296 -7.48 21.48 17.83
N GLU A 297 -7.51 20.21 17.40
CA GLU A 297 -6.35 19.34 17.29
C GLU A 297 -5.93 19.12 15.83
N SER A 298 -4.62 18.98 15.57
CA SER A 298 -4.13 18.69 14.22
C SER A 298 -4.48 17.27 13.78
N ILE A 299 -5.07 17.13 12.59
CA ILE A 299 -5.33 15.83 11.95
C ILE A 299 -4.05 14.98 11.78
N HIS A 300 -2.86 15.59 11.79
CA HIS A 300 -1.58 14.86 11.78
C HIS A 300 -1.33 14.05 13.07
N SER A 301 -1.97 14.39 14.19
CA SER A 301 -1.97 13.61 15.43
C SER A 301 -2.76 12.30 15.32
N TYR A 302 -3.63 12.17 14.32
CA TYR A 302 -4.48 10.99 14.07
C TYR A 302 -4.03 10.14 12.88
N LYS A 303 -2.86 10.47 12.29
CA LYS A 303 -2.29 9.87 11.07
C LYS A 303 -2.26 8.34 10.99
N ARG A 304 -2.24 7.63 12.12
CA ARG A 304 -2.25 6.15 12.19
C ARG A 304 -3.65 5.52 12.08
N ILE A 305 -4.71 6.33 12.11
CA ILE A 305 -6.12 5.92 11.96
C ILE A 305 -6.88 6.70 10.86
N THR A 306 -6.25 7.69 10.22
CA THR A 306 -6.79 8.44 9.08
C THR A 306 -6.22 7.92 7.74
N GLY A 307 -7.07 7.41 6.85
CA GLY A 307 -6.69 7.04 5.48
C GLY A 307 -6.94 8.17 4.48
N PHE A 308 -6.07 8.30 3.48
CA PHE A 308 -6.23 9.26 2.39
C PHE A 308 -5.89 8.63 1.04
N VAL A 309 -6.90 8.52 0.17
CA VAL A 309 -6.75 8.09 -1.23
C VAL A 309 -6.68 9.33 -2.11
N ALA A 310 -5.53 9.53 -2.77
CA ALA A 310 -5.36 10.60 -3.75
C ALA A 310 -6.06 10.26 -5.09
N GLN A 311 -6.27 11.29 -5.91
CA GLN A 311 -6.78 11.13 -7.28
C GLN A 311 -5.88 10.19 -8.10
N ASP A 312 -4.55 10.35 -7.98
CA ASP A 312 -3.53 9.50 -8.60
C ASP A 312 -3.38 8.10 -7.98
N ASP A 313 -3.31 7.08 -8.84
CA ASP A 313 -3.15 5.67 -8.50
C ASP A 313 -1.68 5.27 -8.21
N ILE A 314 -1.06 5.93 -7.23
CA ILE A 314 0.30 5.64 -6.76
C ILE A 314 0.32 4.28 -6.04
N VAL A 315 0.76 3.22 -6.75
CA VAL A 315 0.86 1.82 -6.29
C VAL A 315 2.10 1.15 -6.92
N HIS A 316 2.83 0.31 -6.16
CA HIS A 316 4.04 -0.36 -6.69
C HIS A 316 3.71 -1.37 -7.80
N GLY A 317 4.01 -1.00 -9.06
CA GLY A 317 3.81 -1.84 -10.25
C GLY A 317 4.59 -3.16 -10.25
N ASN A 318 5.79 -3.16 -9.67
CA ASN A 318 6.68 -4.35 -9.56
C ASN A 318 6.24 -5.37 -8.48
N LEU A 319 5.07 -5.16 -7.85
CA LEU A 319 4.50 -6.03 -6.82
C LEU A 319 3.09 -6.52 -7.22
N THR A 320 2.66 -7.66 -6.67
CA THR A 320 1.28 -8.12 -6.86
C THR A 320 0.29 -7.33 -5.99
N VAL A 321 -1.00 -7.52 -6.26
CA VAL A 321 -2.08 -6.96 -5.45
C VAL A 321 -1.99 -7.42 -3.99
N GLU A 322 -1.86 -8.74 -3.73
CA GLU A 322 -1.68 -9.26 -2.36
C GLU A 322 -0.42 -8.67 -1.71
N GLU A 323 0.69 -8.51 -2.46
CA GLU A 323 1.93 -7.96 -1.90
C GLU A 323 1.80 -6.50 -1.45
N ASN A 324 1.18 -5.64 -2.26
CA ASN A 324 0.94 -4.24 -1.91
C ASN A 324 0.08 -4.10 -0.65
N LEU A 325 -1.04 -4.82 -0.60
CA LEU A 325 -1.96 -4.84 0.54
C LEU A 325 -1.28 -5.43 1.79
N ARG A 326 -0.63 -6.58 1.67
CA ARG A 326 0.04 -7.28 2.77
C ARG A 326 1.27 -6.55 3.30
N PHE A 327 1.90 -5.70 2.49
CA PHE A 327 2.94 -4.78 2.96
C PHE A 327 2.32 -3.67 3.83
N ASN A 328 1.29 -2.97 3.34
CA ASN A 328 0.56 -1.94 4.10
C ASN A 328 0.04 -2.49 5.44
N ALA A 329 -0.59 -3.67 5.43
CA ALA A 329 -1.07 -4.36 6.63
C ALA A 329 0.02 -4.54 7.70
N ARG A 330 1.23 -4.95 7.28
CA ARG A 330 2.34 -5.22 8.19
C ARG A 330 2.90 -3.95 8.82
N CYS A 331 2.94 -2.84 8.08
CA CYS A 331 3.49 -1.58 8.53
C CYS A 331 2.49 -0.69 9.29
N ARG A 332 1.18 -0.76 8.97
CA ARG A 332 0.14 0.15 9.50
C ARG A 332 -0.79 -0.47 10.55
N LEU A 333 -1.08 -1.78 10.51
CA LEU A 333 -1.86 -2.43 11.58
C LEU A 333 -1.05 -2.55 12.88
N ALA A 334 -1.74 -2.50 14.02
CA ALA A 334 -1.16 -2.48 15.37
C ALA A 334 -0.02 -3.50 15.58
N ALA A 335 1.01 -3.11 16.32
CA ALA A 335 2.25 -3.86 16.49
C ALA A 335 2.03 -5.28 17.05
N ASP A 336 1.04 -5.43 17.92
CA ASP A 336 0.80 -6.62 18.75
C ASP A 336 -0.33 -7.53 18.23
N LEU A 337 -0.98 -7.12 17.14
CA LEU A 337 -2.00 -7.89 16.42
C LEU A 337 -1.35 -9.16 15.81
N PRO A 338 -1.87 -10.37 16.10
CA PRO A 338 -1.31 -11.64 15.62
C PRO A 338 -1.11 -11.72 14.11
N LYS A 339 -0.14 -12.55 13.69
CA LYS A 339 0.16 -12.80 12.27
C LYS A 339 -1.04 -13.34 11.49
N ALA A 340 -1.94 -14.07 12.16
CA ALA A 340 -3.14 -14.62 11.57
C ALA A 340 -4.21 -13.56 11.32
N ASP A 341 -4.47 -12.69 12.30
CA ASP A 341 -5.42 -11.57 12.16
C ASP A 341 -4.93 -10.56 11.11
N LYS A 342 -3.62 -10.30 11.03
CA LYS A 342 -3.02 -9.51 9.93
C LYS A 342 -3.13 -10.15 8.55
N VAL A 343 -3.50 -11.43 8.44
CA VAL A 343 -3.90 -12.07 7.17
C VAL A 343 -5.41 -11.96 6.99
N LEU A 344 -6.22 -12.19 8.03
CA LEU A 344 -7.67 -12.01 7.99
C LEU A 344 -8.09 -10.63 7.45
N VAL A 345 -7.49 -9.53 7.94
CA VAL A 345 -7.77 -8.17 7.44
C VAL A 345 -7.44 -8.02 5.95
N VAL A 346 -6.33 -8.61 5.48
CA VAL A 346 -5.93 -8.55 4.06
C VAL A 346 -6.88 -9.36 3.19
N GLU A 347 -7.27 -10.56 3.62
CA GLU A 347 -8.25 -11.38 2.89
C GLU A 347 -9.63 -10.70 2.87
N ARG A 348 -10.08 -10.07 3.98
CA ARG A 348 -11.34 -9.31 4.05
C ARG A 348 -11.37 -8.16 3.05
N VAL A 349 -10.30 -7.36 2.93
CA VAL A 349 -10.25 -6.23 1.99
C VAL A 349 -10.05 -6.69 0.53
N ILE A 350 -9.34 -7.80 0.28
CA ILE A 350 -9.31 -8.42 -1.05
C ILE A 350 -10.70 -8.91 -1.47
N GLU A 351 -11.48 -9.41 -0.51
CA GLU A 351 -12.84 -9.90 -0.75
C GLU A 351 -13.88 -8.79 -0.94
N SER A 352 -13.91 -7.78 -0.06
CA SER A 352 -14.89 -6.68 -0.15
C SER A 352 -14.73 -5.85 -1.42
N LEU A 353 -13.49 -5.65 -1.89
CA LEU A 353 -13.19 -4.90 -3.11
C LEU A 353 -13.26 -5.75 -4.40
N GLY A 354 -13.59 -7.04 -4.32
CA GLY A 354 -13.68 -7.92 -5.50
C GLY A 354 -12.34 -8.10 -6.24
N LEU A 355 -11.25 -8.25 -5.49
CA LEU A 355 -9.88 -8.36 -6.02
C LEU A 355 -9.37 -9.81 -6.09
N GLN A 356 -10.18 -10.81 -5.71
CA GLN A 356 -9.79 -12.22 -5.60
C GLN A 356 -9.17 -12.77 -6.90
N ALA A 357 -9.70 -12.38 -8.07
CA ALA A 357 -9.24 -12.88 -9.37
C ALA A 357 -7.87 -12.33 -9.81
N VAL A 358 -7.46 -11.16 -9.31
CA VAL A 358 -6.20 -10.48 -9.69
C VAL A 358 -5.19 -10.40 -8.54
N ARG A 359 -5.46 -11.10 -7.43
CA ARG A 359 -4.67 -10.99 -6.19
C ARG A 359 -3.18 -11.35 -6.33
N ASP A 360 -2.87 -12.32 -7.18
CA ASP A 360 -1.50 -12.79 -7.45
C ASP A 360 -0.93 -12.17 -8.74
N SER A 361 -1.72 -11.35 -9.45
CA SER A 361 -1.28 -10.61 -10.65
C SER A 361 -0.43 -9.39 -10.26
N LEU A 362 0.56 -9.05 -11.09
CA LEU A 362 1.34 -7.81 -10.94
C LEU A 362 0.46 -6.58 -11.24
N VAL A 363 0.64 -5.52 -10.45
CA VAL A 363 -0.05 -4.24 -10.68
C VAL A 363 0.37 -3.59 -12.00
N GLY A 364 1.61 -3.85 -12.44
CA GLY A 364 2.18 -3.37 -13.70
C GLY A 364 2.70 -1.95 -13.62
N THR A 365 3.72 -1.64 -14.43
CA THR A 365 4.29 -0.30 -14.60
C THR A 365 3.71 0.35 -15.87
N VAL A 366 4.28 1.48 -16.30
CA VAL A 366 4.00 2.04 -17.64
C VAL A 366 4.58 1.14 -18.74
N GLU A 367 5.74 0.52 -18.49
CA GLU A 367 6.47 -0.36 -19.43
C GLU A 367 5.91 -1.79 -19.47
N LYS A 368 5.53 -2.34 -18.31
CA LYS A 368 5.06 -3.73 -18.17
C LYS A 368 3.58 -3.76 -17.78
N ARG A 369 2.72 -4.13 -18.74
CA ARG A 369 1.25 -4.28 -18.55
C ARG A 369 0.92 -5.17 -17.35
N GLY A 370 -0.07 -4.76 -16.57
CA GLY A 370 -0.59 -5.50 -15.41
C GLY A 370 -2.12 -5.48 -15.35
N ILE A 371 -2.67 -5.32 -14.15
CA ILE A 371 -4.12 -5.17 -13.91
C ILE A 371 -4.73 -3.94 -14.62
N SER A 372 -6.06 -3.91 -14.78
CA SER A 372 -6.75 -2.77 -15.39
C SER A 372 -6.72 -1.52 -14.49
N GLY A 373 -6.95 -0.33 -15.08
CA GLY A 373 -7.03 0.93 -14.33
C GLY A 373 -8.04 0.87 -13.18
N GLY A 374 -9.27 0.41 -13.44
CA GLY A 374 -10.28 0.25 -12.39
C GLY A 374 -9.98 -0.83 -11.34
N GLN A 375 -9.15 -1.82 -11.66
CA GLN A 375 -8.61 -2.73 -10.65
C GLN A 375 -7.53 -2.02 -9.82
N ARG A 376 -6.64 -1.24 -10.44
CA ARG A 376 -5.62 -0.42 -9.76
C ARG A 376 -6.23 0.61 -8.82
N LYS A 377 -7.29 1.31 -9.22
CA LYS A 377 -8.06 2.25 -8.39
C LYS A 377 -8.65 1.56 -7.14
N ARG A 378 -9.19 0.35 -7.30
CA ARG A 378 -9.63 -0.47 -6.15
C ARG A 378 -8.47 -0.91 -5.25
N VAL A 379 -7.31 -1.29 -5.81
CA VAL A 379 -6.09 -1.59 -5.01
C VAL A 379 -5.59 -0.35 -4.25
N ASN A 380 -5.64 0.83 -4.87
CA ASN A 380 -5.30 2.12 -4.25
C ASN A 380 -6.15 2.38 -3.00
N VAL A 381 -7.48 2.23 -3.09
CA VAL A 381 -8.38 2.32 -1.91
C VAL A 381 -8.06 1.23 -0.88
N GLY A 382 -7.82 0.00 -1.34
CA GLY A 382 -7.50 -1.13 -0.47
C GLY A 382 -6.25 -0.93 0.40
N MET A 383 -5.23 -0.21 -0.09
CA MET A 383 -4.03 0.09 0.72
C MET A 383 -4.31 0.99 1.93
N GLU A 384 -5.36 1.83 1.86
CA GLU A 384 -5.82 2.65 2.99
C GLU A 384 -6.81 1.87 3.89
N MET A 385 -7.76 1.13 3.31
CA MET A 385 -8.71 0.29 4.07
C MET A 385 -8.01 -0.78 4.93
N VAL A 386 -6.94 -1.39 4.41
CA VAL A 386 -6.17 -2.45 5.08
C VAL A 386 -5.57 -2.04 6.43
N MET A 387 -5.49 -0.74 6.76
CA MET A 387 -5.06 -0.31 8.10
C MET A 387 -6.20 -0.19 9.12
N GLU A 388 -7.44 -0.59 8.82
CA GLU A 388 -8.61 -0.39 9.67
C GLU A 388 -8.75 1.09 10.11
N PRO A 389 -8.94 2.03 9.18
CA PRO A 389 -9.07 3.46 9.50
C PRO A 389 -10.36 3.77 10.27
N SER A 390 -10.35 4.87 11.06
CA SER A 390 -11.55 5.52 11.63
C SER A 390 -12.10 6.64 10.75
N LEU A 391 -11.23 7.25 9.94
CA LEU A 391 -11.56 8.26 8.94
C LEU A 391 -10.97 7.82 7.61
N LEU A 392 -11.74 7.84 6.53
CA LEU A 392 -11.25 7.57 5.18
C LEU A 392 -11.69 8.67 4.23
N ILE A 393 -10.71 9.43 3.73
CA ILE A 393 -10.89 10.48 2.72
C ILE A 393 -10.49 9.93 1.36
N LEU A 394 -11.33 10.12 0.33
CA LEU A 394 -11.06 9.64 -1.03
C LEU A 394 -11.30 10.72 -2.09
N ASP A 395 -10.29 11.02 -2.89
CA ASP A 395 -10.43 11.92 -4.04
C ASP A 395 -10.73 11.13 -5.33
N GLU A 396 -11.91 11.39 -5.91
CA GLU A 396 -12.48 10.72 -7.09
C GLU A 396 -12.29 9.18 -7.13
N PRO A 397 -12.75 8.42 -6.12
CA PRO A 397 -12.52 6.97 -6.04
C PRO A 397 -13.24 6.16 -7.13
N THR A 398 -14.27 6.74 -7.77
CA THR A 398 -15.05 6.12 -8.86
C THR A 398 -14.59 6.52 -10.26
N SER A 399 -13.64 7.46 -10.40
CA SER A 399 -13.13 7.85 -11.72
C SER A 399 -12.39 6.68 -12.38
N GLY A 400 -12.71 6.41 -13.65
CA GLY A 400 -12.19 5.27 -14.40
C GLY A 400 -12.78 3.89 -14.00
N LEU A 401 -13.85 3.84 -13.20
CA LEU A 401 -14.60 2.62 -12.91
C LEU A 401 -15.88 2.51 -13.76
N ASP A 402 -16.22 1.28 -14.14
CA ASP A 402 -17.56 0.97 -14.63
C ASP A 402 -18.59 1.03 -13.49
N SER A 403 -19.87 1.18 -13.85
CA SER A 403 -20.98 1.33 -12.88
C SER A 403 -21.11 0.14 -11.91
N SER A 404 -20.70 -1.07 -12.30
CA SER A 404 -20.74 -2.25 -11.42
C SER A 404 -19.57 -2.27 -10.44
N SER A 405 -18.35 -1.93 -10.88
CA SER A 405 -17.18 -1.74 -9.99
C SER A 405 -17.39 -0.60 -9.00
N SER A 406 -17.99 0.51 -9.43
CA SER A 406 -18.32 1.65 -8.55
C SER A 406 -19.34 1.27 -7.48
N ASN A 407 -20.38 0.51 -7.84
CA ASN A 407 -21.37 0.00 -6.89
C ASN A 407 -20.75 -1.00 -5.90
N LEU A 408 -19.87 -1.89 -6.36
CA LEU A 408 -19.12 -2.80 -5.49
C LEU A 408 -18.22 -2.06 -4.50
N LEU A 409 -17.47 -1.06 -4.97
CA LEU A 409 -16.64 -0.20 -4.14
C LEU A 409 -17.47 0.54 -3.08
N LEU A 410 -18.59 1.15 -3.47
CA LEU A 410 -19.44 1.88 -2.53
C LEU A 410 -20.14 0.95 -1.53
N LYS A 411 -20.45 -0.30 -1.90
CA LYS A 411 -20.90 -1.35 -0.96
C LYS A 411 -19.81 -1.72 0.05
N ALA A 412 -18.55 -1.84 -0.37
CA ALA A 412 -17.43 -2.10 0.54
C ALA A 412 -17.23 -0.94 1.53
N LEU A 413 -17.25 0.31 1.04
CA LEU A 413 -17.20 1.51 1.87
C LEU A 413 -18.40 1.61 2.81
N ARG A 414 -19.61 1.23 2.38
CA ARG A 414 -20.79 1.15 3.26
C ARG A 414 -20.65 0.13 4.39
N ARG A 415 -19.98 -1.00 4.17
CA ARG A 415 -19.64 -1.93 5.28
C ARG A 415 -18.67 -1.27 6.28
N GLU A 416 -17.62 -0.61 5.80
CA GLU A 416 -16.70 0.13 6.68
C GLU A 416 -17.42 1.23 7.49
N ALA A 417 -18.34 1.99 6.87
CA ALA A 417 -19.14 2.99 7.56
C ALA A 417 -20.01 2.37 8.67
N LEU A 418 -20.62 1.20 8.43
CA LEU A 418 -21.37 0.47 9.47
C LEU A 418 -20.48 -0.04 10.63
N GLU A 419 -19.16 -0.19 10.42
CA GLU A 419 -18.17 -0.45 11.48
C GLU A 419 -17.69 0.85 12.20
N GLY A 420 -18.37 1.99 11.98
CA GLY A 420 -18.14 3.27 12.66
C GLY A 420 -17.24 4.27 11.92
N VAL A 421 -16.78 3.95 10.70
CA VAL A 421 -15.85 4.80 9.94
C VAL A 421 -16.55 6.05 9.41
N ASN A 422 -15.91 7.22 9.57
CA ASN A 422 -16.27 8.45 8.86
C ASN A 422 -15.69 8.39 7.43
N ILE A 423 -16.54 8.43 6.40
CA ILE A 423 -16.10 8.34 5.00
C ILE A 423 -16.50 9.60 4.25
N CYS A 424 -15.53 10.31 3.69
CA CYS A 424 -15.75 11.49 2.87
C CYS A 424 -15.10 11.31 1.50
N MET A 425 -15.86 11.48 0.41
CA MET A 425 -15.33 11.33 -0.94
C MET A 425 -15.78 12.40 -1.92
N VAL A 426 -14.85 12.85 -2.76
CA VAL A 426 -15.16 13.71 -3.93
C VAL A 426 -15.64 12.85 -5.09
N LEU A 427 -16.68 13.31 -5.78
CA LEU A 427 -17.28 12.61 -6.91
C LEU A 427 -17.48 13.56 -8.10
N HIS A 428 -17.38 12.99 -9.29
CA HIS A 428 -17.67 13.64 -10.56
C HIS A 428 -18.83 12.88 -11.22
N GLN A 429 -19.99 13.53 -11.37
CA GLN A 429 -21.20 13.02 -12.04
C GLN A 429 -21.58 11.55 -11.67
N PRO A 430 -21.95 11.28 -10.40
CA PRO A 430 -22.33 9.94 -9.97
C PRO A 430 -23.74 9.57 -10.46
N SER A 431 -23.93 8.34 -10.92
CA SER A 431 -25.24 7.82 -11.31
C SER A 431 -26.23 7.88 -10.14
N TYR A 432 -27.52 8.06 -10.44
CA TYR A 432 -28.62 8.09 -9.45
C TYR A 432 -28.60 6.95 -8.42
N THR A 433 -28.19 5.76 -8.87
CA THR A 433 -28.03 4.56 -8.03
C THR A 433 -26.89 4.67 -7.01
N LEU A 434 -25.81 5.40 -7.32
CA LEU A 434 -24.73 5.72 -6.39
C LEU A 434 -25.12 6.93 -5.52
N TYR A 435 -25.75 7.95 -6.10
CA TYR A 435 -26.25 9.13 -5.38
C TYR A 435 -27.12 8.74 -4.17
N LYS A 436 -28.07 7.83 -4.38
CA LYS A 436 -28.95 7.27 -3.32
C LYS A 436 -28.25 6.40 -2.26
N MET A 437 -26.96 6.10 -2.41
CA MET A 437 -26.18 5.32 -1.43
C MET A 437 -25.36 6.19 -0.46
N PHE A 438 -25.34 7.52 -0.61
CA PHE A 438 -24.70 8.45 0.32
C PHE A 438 -25.68 8.90 1.41
N ASP A 439 -25.15 9.26 2.58
CA ASP A 439 -25.95 9.78 3.69
C ASP A 439 -26.07 11.30 3.62
N ASP A 440 -24.94 11.97 3.34
CA ASP A 440 -24.82 13.43 3.28
C ASP A 440 -24.22 13.90 1.96
N LEU A 441 -24.58 15.12 1.56
CA LEU A 441 -24.08 15.84 0.40
C LEU A 441 -23.44 17.17 0.85
N VAL A 442 -22.17 17.38 0.49
CA VAL A 442 -21.48 18.68 0.50
C VAL A 442 -21.45 19.18 -0.95
N LEU A 443 -22.30 20.15 -1.29
CA LEU A 443 -22.34 20.73 -2.63
C LEU A 443 -21.58 22.07 -2.63
N LEU A 444 -20.47 22.12 -3.35
CA LEU A 444 -19.62 23.31 -3.48
C LEU A 444 -19.94 24.08 -4.76
N ALA A 445 -19.95 25.41 -4.67
CA ALA A 445 -20.10 26.32 -5.80
C ALA A 445 -18.75 26.85 -6.30
N LYS A 446 -18.77 27.51 -7.48
CA LYS A 446 -17.61 28.26 -7.98
C LYS A 446 -17.14 29.29 -6.94
N GLY A 447 -15.82 29.42 -6.77
CA GLY A 447 -15.22 30.22 -5.68
C GLY A 447 -15.00 29.47 -4.35
N GLY A 448 -15.46 28.21 -4.25
CA GLY A 448 -15.26 27.37 -3.05
C GLY A 448 -16.13 27.79 -1.87
N LEU A 449 -17.39 28.13 -2.17
CA LEU A 449 -18.48 28.40 -1.23
C LEU A 449 -19.37 27.14 -1.12
N VAL A 450 -20.14 26.99 -0.03
CA VAL A 450 -21.11 25.89 0.12
C VAL A 450 -22.49 26.34 -0.37
N ALA A 451 -23.09 25.59 -1.29
CA ALA A 451 -24.47 25.79 -1.75
C ALA A 451 -25.49 24.88 -1.01
N TYR A 452 -25.03 23.73 -0.51
CA TYR A 452 -25.80 22.83 0.36
C TYR A 452 -24.86 21.97 1.21
N HIS A 453 -25.20 21.73 2.48
CA HIS A 453 -24.52 20.74 3.32
C HIS A 453 -25.51 20.05 4.27
N GLY A 454 -25.86 18.80 3.96
CA GLY A 454 -26.79 18.02 4.80
C GLY A 454 -27.19 16.69 4.18
N PRO A 455 -28.21 16.01 4.75
CA PRO A 455 -28.62 14.69 4.29
C PRO A 455 -29.06 14.68 2.82
N VAL A 456 -28.67 13.66 2.06
CA VAL A 456 -29.01 13.53 0.62
C VAL A 456 -30.52 13.64 0.38
N LYS A 457 -31.33 13.00 1.25
CA LYS A 457 -32.80 12.99 1.16
C LYS A 457 -33.47 14.37 1.27
N LYS A 458 -32.78 15.37 1.84
CA LYS A 458 -33.29 16.75 2.01
C LYS A 458 -32.78 17.72 0.94
N ALA A 459 -31.87 17.30 0.06
CA ALA A 459 -31.32 18.18 -0.97
C ALA A 459 -32.39 18.61 -1.99
N GLU A 460 -33.21 17.66 -2.47
CA GLU A 460 -34.30 17.91 -3.41
C GLU A 460 -35.38 18.83 -2.81
N GLU A 461 -35.73 18.64 -1.52
CA GLU A 461 -36.62 19.50 -0.74
C GLU A 461 -36.09 20.94 -0.60
N TYR A 462 -34.82 21.10 -0.21
CA TYR A 462 -34.17 22.40 -0.07
C TYR A 462 -34.11 23.18 -1.39
N PHE A 463 -33.75 22.52 -2.49
CA PHE A 463 -33.69 23.18 -3.80
C PHE A 463 -35.08 23.49 -4.37
N ALA A 464 -36.09 22.63 -4.16
CA ALA A 464 -37.48 22.92 -4.53
C ALA A 464 -38.01 24.18 -3.83
N ASN A 465 -37.72 24.35 -2.54
CA ASN A 465 -38.08 25.54 -1.76
C ASN A 465 -37.40 26.84 -2.26
N LEU A 466 -36.33 26.73 -3.06
CA LEU A 466 -35.66 27.85 -3.74
C LEU A 466 -36.15 28.09 -5.18
N GLY A 467 -37.18 27.37 -5.64
CA GLY A 467 -37.65 27.43 -7.04
C GLY A 467 -36.86 26.54 -8.01
N ILE A 468 -36.02 25.64 -7.50
CA ILE A 468 -35.18 24.71 -8.28
C ILE A 468 -35.77 23.29 -8.14
N ALA A 469 -36.86 23.05 -8.87
CA ALA A 469 -37.44 21.71 -8.99
C ALA A 469 -36.64 20.88 -10.01
N VAL A 470 -36.18 19.69 -9.59
CA VAL A 470 -35.49 18.75 -10.49
C VAL A 470 -36.52 18.18 -11.48
N PRO A 471 -36.30 18.27 -12.81
CA PRO A 471 -37.24 17.74 -13.79
C PRO A 471 -37.32 16.20 -13.78
N ASP A 472 -38.48 15.66 -14.16
CA ASP A 472 -38.68 14.22 -14.30
C ASP A 472 -37.62 13.57 -15.19
N ARG A 473 -37.13 12.40 -14.75
CA ARG A 473 -36.09 11.58 -15.41
C ARG A 473 -34.68 12.22 -15.48
N VAL A 474 -34.47 13.41 -14.92
CA VAL A 474 -33.12 14.00 -14.75
C VAL A 474 -32.47 13.47 -13.45
N ASN A 475 -31.15 13.31 -13.44
CA ASN A 475 -30.39 12.90 -12.25
C ASN A 475 -30.18 14.13 -11.34
N PRO A 476 -30.70 14.17 -10.09
CA PRO A 476 -30.59 15.33 -9.20
C PRO A 476 -29.17 15.92 -9.02
N PRO A 477 -28.10 15.14 -8.75
CA PRO A 477 -26.77 15.72 -8.56
C PRO A 477 -26.21 16.38 -9.83
N ASP A 478 -26.57 15.89 -11.02
CA ASP A 478 -26.15 16.50 -12.28
C ASP A 478 -26.91 17.81 -12.50
N HIS A 479 -28.23 17.83 -12.28
CA HIS A 479 -29.04 19.06 -12.33
C HIS A 479 -28.55 20.15 -11.37
N PHE A 480 -28.21 19.78 -10.12
CA PHE A 480 -27.65 20.74 -9.16
C PHE A 480 -26.27 21.27 -9.58
N ILE A 481 -25.46 20.46 -10.28
CA ILE A 481 -24.20 20.91 -10.86
C ILE A 481 -24.46 21.84 -12.05
N ASP A 482 -25.40 21.54 -12.95
CA ASP A 482 -25.73 22.36 -14.12
C ASP A 482 -26.26 23.76 -13.73
N VAL A 483 -27.04 23.85 -12.65
CA VAL A 483 -27.47 25.12 -12.06
C VAL A 483 -26.29 25.90 -11.47
N LEU A 484 -25.37 25.24 -10.76
CA LEU A 484 -24.16 25.87 -10.21
C LEU A 484 -23.07 26.18 -11.27
N GLU A 485 -23.12 25.52 -12.42
CA GLU A 485 -22.29 25.83 -13.59
C GLU A 485 -22.81 27.10 -14.28
N GLY A 486 -24.13 27.34 -14.24
CA GLY A 486 -24.84 28.41 -14.91
C GLY A 486 -25.53 28.00 -16.22
N MET A 487 -25.57 26.70 -16.52
CA MET A 487 -26.15 26.15 -17.75
C MET A 487 -27.68 26.08 -17.68
N VAL A 488 -28.23 25.79 -16.49
CA VAL A 488 -29.67 25.85 -16.21
C VAL A 488 -29.95 27.09 -15.36
N LYS A 489 -30.82 27.98 -15.85
CA LYS A 489 -31.34 29.10 -15.06
C LYS A 489 -32.39 28.58 -14.06
N PRO A 490 -32.28 28.88 -12.76
CA PRO A 490 -33.25 28.44 -11.77
C PRO A 490 -34.60 29.16 -11.94
N GLY A 491 -35.69 28.52 -11.50
CA GLY A 491 -36.99 29.18 -11.38
C GLY A 491 -36.99 30.25 -10.29
N GLY A 492 -37.99 31.14 -10.31
CA GLY A 492 -38.20 32.12 -9.23
C GLY A 492 -37.19 33.28 -9.17
N GLY A 493 -36.43 33.55 -10.24
CA GLY A 493 -35.58 34.74 -10.35
C GLY A 493 -34.29 34.72 -9.53
N VAL A 494 -33.93 33.58 -8.94
CA VAL A 494 -32.71 33.43 -8.13
C VAL A 494 -31.46 33.51 -9.00
N THR A 495 -30.42 34.22 -8.56
CA THR A 495 -29.11 34.21 -9.23
C THR A 495 -28.23 33.08 -8.69
N VAL A 496 -27.41 32.45 -9.54
CA VAL A 496 -26.50 31.35 -9.12
C VAL A 496 -25.57 31.79 -7.98
N GLU A 497 -25.10 33.04 -8.01
CA GLU A 497 -24.24 33.65 -6.98
C GLU A 497 -24.96 33.88 -5.64
N GLN A 498 -26.30 33.96 -5.64
CA GLN A 498 -27.08 34.07 -4.40
C GLN A 498 -27.21 32.71 -3.67
N LEU A 499 -27.06 31.57 -4.35
CA LEU A 499 -27.34 30.25 -3.74
C LEU A 499 -26.46 29.95 -2.50
N PRO A 500 -25.14 30.22 -2.50
CA PRO A 500 -24.32 30.02 -1.30
C PRO A 500 -24.63 31.03 -0.18
N VAL A 501 -25.02 32.26 -0.53
CA VAL A 501 -25.44 33.29 0.43
C VAL A 501 -26.75 32.88 1.11
N ARG A 502 -27.73 32.37 0.34
CA ARG A 502 -28.97 31.79 0.89
C ARG A 502 -28.70 30.58 1.79
N TRP A 503 -27.72 29.73 1.45
CA TRP A 503 -27.30 28.63 2.34
C TRP A 503 -26.69 29.13 3.65
N MET A 504 -25.87 30.18 3.63
CA MET A 504 -25.34 30.82 4.84
C MET A 504 -26.47 31.38 5.71
N LEU A 505 -27.37 32.17 5.13
CA LEU A 505 -28.51 32.78 5.83
C LEU A 505 -29.46 31.72 6.44
N HIS A 506 -29.80 30.67 5.69
CA HIS A 506 -30.65 29.56 6.13
C HIS A 506 -30.12 28.86 7.40
N ASN A 507 -28.80 28.85 7.60
CA ASN A 507 -28.13 28.18 8.72
C ASN A 507 -27.60 29.16 9.78
N GLY A 508 -27.86 30.47 9.65
CA GLY A 508 -27.34 31.49 10.56
C GLY A 508 -25.80 31.66 10.51
N TYR A 509 -25.14 31.28 9.41
CA TYR A 509 -23.70 31.44 9.26
C TYR A 509 -23.32 32.88 8.86
N PRO A 510 -22.17 33.41 9.32
CA PRO A 510 -21.74 34.76 8.97
C PRO A 510 -21.42 34.87 7.47
N VAL A 511 -22.01 35.87 6.82
CA VAL A 511 -21.74 36.18 5.40
C VAL A 511 -20.55 37.14 5.31
N PRO A 512 -19.52 36.84 4.49
CA PRO A 512 -18.39 37.76 4.25
C PRO A 512 -18.83 39.14 3.72
N PRO A 513 -18.13 40.23 4.10
CA PRO A 513 -18.59 41.60 3.86
C PRO A 513 -18.72 41.98 2.38
N ASP A 514 -17.92 41.38 1.49
CA ASP A 514 -17.99 41.58 0.05
C ASP A 514 -19.20 40.89 -0.62
N MET A 515 -19.93 40.03 0.10
CA MET A 515 -21.17 39.41 -0.37
C MET A 515 -22.43 39.99 0.30
N MET A 516 -22.30 41.00 1.17
CA MET A 516 -23.46 41.65 1.81
C MET A 516 -24.40 42.33 0.80
N GLN A 517 -23.86 42.86 -0.31
CA GLN A 517 -24.67 43.42 -1.41
C GLN A 517 -25.61 42.38 -2.05
N LEU A 518 -25.28 41.08 -1.99
CA LEU A 518 -26.18 40.01 -2.42
C LEU A 518 -27.27 39.74 -1.38
N CYS A 519 -27.00 39.92 -0.08
CA CYS A 519 -28.03 39.87 0.96
C CYS A 519 -29.08 40.97 0.76
N ASP A 520 -28.65 42.19 0.44
CA ASP A 520 -29.56 43.32 0.19
C ASP A 520 -30.48 43.04 -1.00
N GLN A 521 -29.92 42.50 -2.10
CA GLN A 521 -30.69 42.07 -3.27
C GLN A 521 -31.67 40.92 -2.95
N ILE A 522 -31.26 39.96 -2.13
CA ILE A 522 -32.13 38.87 -1.66
C ILE A 522 -33.29 39.45 -0.82
N ALA A 523 -33.01 40.36 0.10
CA ALA A 523 -34.01 41.01 0.96
C ALA A 523 -35.01 41.86 0.16
N MET A 524 -34.53 42.59 -0.86
CA MET A 524 -35.40 43.29 -1.82
C MET A 524 -36.29 42.34 -2.62
N SER A 525 -35.80 41.14 -2.94
CA SER A 525 -36.56 40.10 -3.64
C SER A 525 -37.53 39.32 -2.75
N SER A 526 -37.34 39.30 -1.42
CA SER A 526 -38.04 38.39 -0.50
C SER A 526 -39.21 39.03 0.26
N LYS A 527 -40.06 39.81 -0.43
CA LYS A 527 -41.37 40.23 0.11
C LYS A 527 -42.39 39.08 0.05
N GLY A 528 -42.14 38.02 0.82
CA GLY A 528 -43.06 36.89 0.96
C GLY A 528 -42.44 35.70 1.69
N VAL A 529 -43.27 34.99 2.46
CA VAL A 529 -42.97 33.76 3.22
C VAL A 529 -41.93 33.92 4.33
N ALA A 530 -42.42 34.10 5.56
CA ALA A 530 -41.68 33.73 6.77
C ALA A 530 -41.92 32.24 7.08
N ALA A 531 -40.87 31.51 7.50
CA ALA A 531 -40.96 30.15 8.00
C ALA A 531 -40.20 30.05 9.33
N ALA A 532 -40.67 29.21 10.25
CA ALA A 532 -40.14 29.17 11.61
C ALA A 532 -38.75 28.48 11.70
N PRO A 533 -37.84 28.97 12.55
CA PRO A 533 -36.59 28.28 12.85
C PRO A 533 -36.87 27.11 13.81
N ASP A 534 -36.43 25.90 13.45
CA ASP A 534 -36.54 24.72 14.31
C ASP A 534 -35.15 24.18 14.68
N GLN A 535 -34.97 23.82 15.95
CA GLN A 535 -33.74 23.36 16.60
C GLN A 535 -32.50 24.28 16.45
N SER A 536 -32.44 25.30 17.32
CA SER A 536 -31.25 26.11 17.55
C SER A 536 -30.07 25.29 18.10
N PHE A 537 -28.85 25.63 17.66
CA PHE A 537 -27.62 25.20 18.34
C PHE A 537 -27.49 25.94 19.68
N PRO A 538 -27.08 25.26 20.78
CA PRO A 538 -26.58 25.96 21.96
C PRO A 538 -25.29 26.72 21.60
N VAL A 539 -25.39 28.05 21.49
CA VAL A 539 -24.23 28.94 21.32
C VAL A 539 -23.72 29.35 22.71
N ASP A 540 -23.36 28.35 23.51
CA ASP A 540 -22.75 28.57 24.82
C ASP A 540 -21.34 29.15 24.65
N ALA A 541 -21.03 30.18 25.43
CA ALA A 541 -19.88 31.04 25.21
C ALA A 541 -18.54 30.32 25.52
N TRP A 542 -17.66 30.32 24.53
CA TRP A 542 -16.24 29.97 24.70
C TRP A 542 -15.39 31.13 24.19
N HIS A 543 -14.69 31.79 25.12
CA HIS A 543 -13.87 32.98 24.85
C HIS A 543 -12.74 32.71 23.84
N GLU A 544 -12.33 33.76 23.13
CA GLU A 544 -11.14 33.73 22.28
C GLU A 544 -9.91 33.25 23.08
N LYS A 545 -9.24 32.21 22.58
CA LYS A 545 -7.79 32.09 22.79
C LYS A 545 -7.07 32.07 21.44
N ARG A 546 -6.62 33.26 21.04
CA ARG A 546 -6.16 33.59 19.68
C ARG A 546 -4.67 33.26 19.48
N ASP A 547 -4.26 32.07 19.91
CA ASP A 547 -2.88 31.62 19.84
C ASP A 547 -2.50 31.31 18.37
N SER A 548 -1.70 32.20 17.77
CA SER A 548 -1.22 32.07 16.39
C SER A 548 0.13 31.33 16.31
N LEU A 549 0.59 31.06 15.08
CA LEU A 549 1.94 30.64 14.68
C LEU A 549 2.35 29.15 14.77
N SER A 550 3.21 28.78 13.81
CA SER A 550 4.31 27.78 13.95
C SER A 550 4.05 26.27 13.81
N HIS A 551 3.09 25.81 13.00
CA HIS A 551 3.12 24.43 12.47
C HIS A 551 4.12 24.24 11.31
N GLY A 552 5.39 24.49 11.60
CA GLY A 552 6.56 24.01 10.90
C GLY A 552 7.47 23.24 11.85
N LEU A 553 8.08 22.15 11.37
CA LEU A 553 9.04 21.27 12.08
C LEU A 553 8.59 20.52 13.35
N LEU A 554 7.71 21.07 14.20
CA LEU A 554 7.32 20.40 15.44
C LEU A 554 6.52 19.11 15.18
N LYS A 555 6.91 18.06 15.92
CA LYS A 555 6.40 16.69 15.80
C LYS A 555 5.09 16.60 16.57
N SER A 556 3.95 16.68 15.88
CA SER A 556 2.62 16.54 16.50
C SER A 556 2.55 15.25 17.33
N HIS A 557 2.13 15.35 18.59
CA HIS A 557 2.00 14.16 19.44
C HIS A 557 0.95 13.22 18.85
N ASP A 558 1.20 11.92 18.89
CA ASP A 558 0.22 10.92 18.43
C ASP A 558 -0.92 10.83 19.46
N LEU A 559 -2.14 11.00 18.99
CA LEU A 559 -3.38 10.93 19.80
C LEU A 559 -4.26 9.74 19.38
N SER A 560 -3.80 8.93 18.42
CA SER A 560 -4.58 7.83 17.86
C SER A 560 -4.63 6.58 18.75
N ASN A 561 -3.89 6.56 19.88
CA ASN A 561 -3.66 5.42 20.78
C ASN A 561 -3.21 4.10 20.09
N ARG A 562 -2.81 4.13 18.81
CA ARG A 562 -2.48 2.93 18.03
C ARG A 562 -0.97 2.76 17.93
N ASN A 563 -0.42 1.83 18.72
CA ASN A 563 0.99 1.45 18.62
C ASN A 563 1.28 0.75 17.27
N THR A 564 1.92 1.43 16.33
CA THR A 564 2.35 0.85 15.05
C THR A 564 3.73 0.17 15.18
N PRO A 565 4.06 -0.82 14.33
CA PRO A 565 5.35 -1.49 14.42
C PRO A 565 6.52 -0.51 14.34
N GLY A 566 7.41 -0.54 15.34
CA GLY A 566 8.58 0.32 15.39
C GLY A 566 9.58 0.09 14.24
N VAL A 567 10.54 1.02 14.09
CA VAL A 567 11.47 1.11 12.95
C VAL A 567 12.14 -0.23 12.61
N ASN A 568 12.63 -0.98 13.60
CA ASN A 568 13.30 -2.26 13.38
C ASN A 568 12.36 -3.36 12.82
N ARG A 569 11.05 -3.32 13.13
CA ARG A 569 10.05 -4.21 12.53
C ARG A 569 9.73 -3.77 11.09
N GLN A 570 9.53 -2.46 10.86
CA GLN A 570 9.31 -1.93 9.51
C GLN A 570 10.48 -2.19 8.57
N TYR A 571 11.72 -2.00 9.03
CA TYR A 571 12.95 -2.27 8.27
C TYR A 571 12.98 -3.71 7.74
N ARG A 572 12.64 -4.71 8.57
CA ARG A 572 12.54 -6.12 8.13
C ARG A 572 11.45 -6.35 7.09
N TYR A 573 10.35 -5.60 7.13
CA TYR A 573 9.29 -5.68 6.10
C TYR A 573 9.69 -4.99 4.80
N TYR A 574 10.32 -3.82 4.88
CA TYR A 574 10.87 -3.08 3.76
C TYR A 574 11.99 -3.87 3.06
N LEU A 575 12.94 -4.43 3.80
CA LEU A 575 14.02 -5.27 3.26
C LEU A 575 13.46 -6.47 2.47
N GLY A 576 12.43 -7.12 3.01
CA GLY A 576 11.70 -8.19 2.34
C GLY A 576 10.82 -7.76 1.15
N ARG A 577 10.57 -6.45 0.97
CA ARG A 577 9.92 -5.87 -0.21
C ARG A 577 10.95 -5.51 -1.27
N VAL A 578 11.96 -4.72 -0.91
CA VAL A 578 13.02 -4.25 -1.82
C VAL A 578 13.79 -5.45 -2.40
N GLY A 579 14.12 -6.46 -1.60
CA GLY A 579 14.75 -7.68 -2.12
C GLY A 579 13.92 -8.41 -3.18
N LYS A 580 12.58 -8.37 -3.10
CA LYS A 580 11.70 -8.92 -4.14
C LYS A 580 11.60 -8.03 -5.37
N GLN A 581 11.57 -6.71 -5.20
CA GLN A 581 11.64 -5.75 -6.31
C GLN A 581 12.94 -6.00 -7.11
N ARG A 582 14.09 -6.10 -6.42
CA ARG A 582 15.37 -6.44 -7.05
C ARG A 582 15.41 -7.78 -7.77
N LEU A 583 14.83 -8.84 -7.20
CA LEU A 583 14.79 -10.15 -7.86
C LEU A 583 13.92 -10.17 -9.14
N ARG A 584 12.90 -9.29 -9.24
CA ARG A 584 12.12 -9.06 -10.49
C ARG A 584 12.80 -8.06 -11.45
N GLU A 585 13.72 -7.26 -10.94
CA GLU A 585 14.62 -6.40 -11.71
C GLU A 585 15.92 -7.14 -12.13
N ALA A 586 16.03 -8.45 -11.86
CA ALA A 586 17.24 -9.24 -12.11
C ALA A 586 17.72 -9.20 -13.57
N GLN A 587 16.80 -9.06 -14.55
CA GLN A 587 17.14 -8.85 -15.96
C GLN A 587 17.97 -7.58 -16.17
N ILE A 588 17.58 -6.48 -15.52
CA ILE A 588 18.25 -5.17 -15.59
C ILE A 588 19.59 -5.23 -14.83
N GLN A 589 19.67 -5.97 -13.73
CA GLN A 589 20.92 -6.19 -13.01
C GLN A 589 21.90 -7.06 -13.81
N ALA A 590 21.44 -8.09 -14.50
CA ALA A 590 22.27 -8.89 -15.41
C ALA A 590 22.85 -8.04 -16.55
N ALA A 591 22.06 -7.11 -17.11
CA ALA A 591 22.55 -6.15 -18.09
C ALA A 591 23.63 -5.20 -17.51
N ASP A 592 23.46 -4.67 -16.29
CA ASP A 592 24.52 -3.91 -15.61
C ASP A 592 25.82 -4.71 -15.50
N TYR A 593 25.72 -5.98 -15.07
CA TYR A 593 26.87 -6.86 -14.88
C TYR A 593 27.56 -7.20 -16.21
N LEU A 594 26.80 -7.45 -17.28
CA LEU A 594 27.33 -7.69 -18.62
C LEU A 594 28.07 -6.46 -19.17
N ILE A 595 27.48 -5.26 -19.06
CA ILE A 595 28.11 -4.01 -19.49
C ILE A 595 29.41 -3.75 -18.71
N LEU A 596 29.41 -4.02 -17.39
CA LEU A 596 30.58 -3.84 -16.54
C LEU A 596 31.70 -4.85 -16.85
N LEU A 597 31.34 -6.09 -17.17
CA LEU A 597 32.25 -7.16 -17.62
C LEU A 597 32.89 -6.78 -18.96
N VAL A 598 32.10 -6.31 -19.93
CA VAL A 598 32.59 -5.81 -21.23
C VAL A 598 33.50 -4.58 -21.05
N ALA A 599 33.13 -3.63 -20.19
CA ALA A 599 33.98 -2.48 -19.88
C ALA A 599 35.32 -2.89 -19.24
N GLY A 600 35.32 -3.90 -18.36
CA GLY A 600 36.54 -4.49 -17.80
C GLY A 600 37.42 -5.13 -18.88
N ALA A 601 36.81 -5.84 -19.83
CA ALA A 601 37.51 -6.43 -20.96
C ALA A 601 38.13 -5.38 -21.90
N CYS A 602 37.33 -4.41 -22.37
CA CYS A 602 37.81 -3.35 -23.27
C CYS A 602 38.97 -2.54 -22.67
N ILE A 603 38.84 -2.11 -21.41
CA ILE A 603 39.89 -1.34 -20.73
C ILE A 603 41.11 -2.23 -20.44
N GLY A 604 40.92 -3.51 -20.10
CA GLY A 604 42.01 -4.47 -19.90
C GLY A 604 42.87 -4.69 -21.15
N ILE A 605 42.25 -4.71 -22.34
CA ILE A 605 42.96 -4.75 -23.63
C ILE A 605 43.69 -3.42 -23.89
N LEU A 606 42.99 -2.29 -23.77
CA LEU A 606 43.52 -0.96 -24.07
C LEU A 606 44.66 -0.50 -23.13
N SER A 607 44.71 -1.03 -21.90
CA SER A 607 45.73 -0.71 -20.90
C SER A 607 46.84 -1.76 -20.75
N SER A 608 46.83 -2.80 -21.61
CA SER A 608 47.81 -3.90 -21.58
C SER A 608 49.25 -3.38 -21.61
N GLN A 609 50.08 -3.86 -20.67
CA GLN A 609 51.26 -3.14 -20.21
C GLN A 609 52.34 -2.92 -21.29
N LYS A 610 52.56 -1.65 -21.63
CA LYS A 610 53.76 -1.14 -22.31
C LYS A 610 54.34 0.05 -21.53
N GLY A 611 55.25 -0.23 -20.59
CA GLY A 611 56.07 0.80 -19.91
C GLY A 611 55.90 0.90 -18.39
N ASP A 612 56.80 1.65 -17.76
CA ASP A 612 57.04 1.67 -16.30
C ASP A 612 56.05 2.51 -15.47
N THR A 613 54.94 2.96 -16.05
CA THR A 613 54.00 3.93 -15.45
C THR A 613 53.08 3.35 -14.37
N PHE A 614 53.45 2.23 -13.74
CA PHE A 614 52.68 1.47 -12.73
C PHE A 614 51.21 1.15 -13.12
N GLY A 615 50.84 1.24 -14.40
CA GLY A 615 49.47 1.08 -14.87
C GLY A 615 48.56 2.31 -14.67
N TYR A 616 49.12 3.49 -14.37
CA TYR A 616 48.41 4.74 -14.07
C TYR A 616 47.23 5.02 -15.02
N SER A 617 47.47 4.98 -16.33
CA SER A 617 46.47 5.26 -17.37
C SER A 617 45.32 4.25 -17.33
N GLY A 618 45.64 2.96 -17.19
CA GLY A 618 44.64 1.89 -17.03
C GLY A 618 43.74 2.12 -15.82
N TYR A 619 44.32 2.40 -14.65
CA TYR A 619 43.57 2.71 -13.44
C TYR A 619 42.73 3.99 -13.58
N THR A 620 43.23 5.03 -14.25
CA THR A 620 42.47 6.26 -14.55
C THR A 620 41.20 5.96 -15.34
N TYR A 621 41.31 5.19 -16.43
CA TYR A 621 40.16 4.80 -17.25
C TYR A 621 39.21 3.86 -16.48
N SER A 622 39.74 2.94 -15.68
CA SER A 622 38.94 2.08 -14.79
C SER A 622 38.14 2.90 -13.77
N ILE A 623 38.73 3.91 -13.13
CA ILE A 623 38.04 4.77 -12.16
C ILE A 623 36.88 5.51 -12.82
N ILE A 624 37.08 6.04 -14.04
CA ILE A 624 36.02 6.70 -14.81
C ILE A 624 34.90 5.72 -15.14
N ALA A 625 35.22 4.60 -15.79
CA ALA A 625 34.20 3.64 -16.25
C ALA A 625 33.41 3.01 -15.10
N VAL A 626 34.09 2.55 -14.04
CA VAL A 626 33.43 1.98 -12.85
C VAL A 626 32.60 3.06 -12.13
N SER A 627 33.09 4.30 -12.02
CA SER A 627 32.32 5.40 -11.44
C SER A 627 31.02 5.68 -12.21
N LEU A 628 31.10 5.77 -13.54
CA LEU A 628 29.96 6.06 -14.41
C LEU A 628 28.90 4.96 -14.32
N LEU A 629 29.30 3.71 -14.59
CA LEU A 629 28.38 2.57 -14.64
C LEU A 629 27.73 2.31 -13.27
N CYS A 630 28.48 2.45 -12.17
CA CYS A 630 27.91 2.29 -10.83
C CYS A 630 26.98 3.44 -10.43
N LYS A 631 27.27 4.69 -10.81
CA LYS A 631 26.39 5.85 -10.56
C LYS A 631 25.06 5.71 -11.30
N ILE A 632 25.09 5.41 -12.60
CA ILE A 632 23.88 5.27 -13.43
C ILE A 632 22.98 4.15 -12.87
N ALA A 633 23.58 3.03 -12.47
CA ALA A 633 22.83 1.93 -11.88
C ALA A 633 22.21 2.25 -10.51
N ALA A 634 22.97 2.89 -9.61
CA ALA A 634 22.52 3.27 -8.27
C ALA A 634 21.53 4.45 -8.26
N LEU A 635 21.53 5.27 -9.31
CA LEU A 635 20.54 6.34 -9.51
C LEU A 635 19.11 5.79 -9.46
N ARG A 636 18.87 4.65 -10.14
CA ARG A 636 17.56 3.98 -10.25
C ARG A 636 16.99 3.54 -8.90
N SER A 637 17.83 3.36 -7.88
CA SER A 637 17.41 2.92 -6.53
C SER A 637 16.48 3.91 -5.82
N PHE A 638 16.64 5.21 -6.07
CA PHE A 638 15.85 6.28 -5.42
C PHE A 638 15.18 7.25 -6.41
N SER A 639 15.46 7.15 -7.72
CA SER A 639 14.85 8.03 -8.72
C SER A 639 13.42 7.64 -9.10
N LEU A 640 13.09 6.34 -9.10
CA LEU A 640 11.80 5.79 -9.53
C LEU A 640 10.74 5.87 -8.43
N ASP A 641 10.91 5.14 -7.32
CA ASP A 641 9.93 5.01 -6.21
C ASP A 641 9.72 6.29 -5.36
N LYS A 642 9.84 7.49 -5.92
CA LYS A 642 9.71 8.75 -5.18
C LYS A 642 8.28 9.00 -4.73
N LEU A 643 7.31 8.84 -5.63
CA LEU A 643 5.90 9.16 -5.36
C LEU A 643 5.33 8.20 -4.30
N GLU A 644 5.70 6.94 -4.39
CA GLU A 644 5.39 5.87 -3.44
C GLU A 644 6.02 6.16 -2.08
N TYR A 645 7.28 6.62 -2.03
CA TYR A 645 7.92 7.04 -0.78
C TYR A 645 7.21 8.22 -0.13
N TRP A 646 6.86 9.26 -0.90
CA TRP A 646 6.13 10.42 -0.38
C TRP A 646 4.77 10.02 0.19
N ARG A 647 4.03 9.18 -0.55
CA ARG A 647 2.78 8.59 -0.08
C ARG A 647 2.96 7.78 1.20
N GLU A 648 3.88 6.82 1.24
CA GLU A 648 4.10 5.95 2.42
C GLU A 648 4.48 6.77 3.67
N ARG A 649 5.27 7.84 3.49
CA ARG A 649 5.62 8.79 4.55
C ARG A 649 4.40 9.61 5.03
N GLU A 650 3.48 9.95 4.13
CA GLU A 650 2.19 10.57 4.49
C GLU A 650 1.22 9.59 5.15
N SER A 651 1.27 8.29 4.79
CA SER A 651 0.56 7.20 5.48
C SER A 651 1.19 6.81 6.83
N GLY A 652 2.29 7.46 7.24
CA GLY A 652 2.90 7.30 8.57
C GLY A 652 4.02 6.25 8.67
N MET A 653 4.53 5.73 7.56
CA MET A 653 5.66 4.78 7.57
C MET A 653 7.01 5.49 7.81
N SER A 654 8.01 4.75 8.30
CA SER A 654 9.31 5.30 8.68
C SER A 654 10.26 5.46 7.48
N SER A 655 10.62 6.71 7.17
CA SER A 655 11.65 7.05 6.18
C SER A 655 13.01 6.42 6.47
N LEU A 656 13.36 6.20 7.74
CA LEU A 656 14.64 5.57 8.12
C LEU A 656 14.63 4.07 7.78
N ALA A 657 13.51 3.39 8.04
CA ALA A 657 13.33 1.99 7.66
C ALA A 657 13.38 1.80 6.13
N TYR A 658 12.74 2.70 5.38
CA TYR A 658 12.82 2.75 3.91
C TYR A 658 14.28 2.91 3.44
N PHE A 659 14.98 3.95 3.90
CA PHE A 659 16.33 4.27 3.43
C PHE A 659 17.33 3.15 3.72
N LEU A 660 17.42 2.69 4.97
CA LEU A 660 18.33 1.59 5.35
C LEU A 660 18.03 0.29 4.60
N SER A 661 16.76 -0.01 4.31
CA SER A 661 16.40 -1.23 3.57
C SER A 661 16.88 -1.21 2.12
N LYS A 662 16.86 -0.05 1.46
CA LYS A 662 17.35 0.11 0.08
C LYS A 662 18.86 0.08 0.06
N ASP A 663 19.51 0.83 0.94
CA ASP A 663 20.96 0.86 1.07
C ASP A 663 21.51 -0.55 1.37
N THR A 664 20.91 -1.31 2.29
CA THR A 664 21.35 -2.69 2.62
C THR A 664 21.24 -3.65 1.44
N ILE A 665 20.20 -3.56 0.61
CA ILE A 665 20.08 -4.42 -0.58
C ILE A 665 21.07 -3.97 -1.67
N ASP A 666 21.31 -2.67 -1.81
CA ASP A 666 22.29 -2.14 -2.77
C ASP A 666 23.75 -2.39 -2.33
N HIS A 667 24.02 -2.62 -1.05
CA HIS A 667 25.34 -3.08 -0.57
C HIS A 667 25.73 -4.43 -1.21
N PHE A 668 24.78 -5.35 -1.43
CA PHE A 668 25.04 -6.61 -2.13
C PHE A 668 25.54 -6.38 -3.57
N ASN A 669 24.89 -5.46 -4.29
CA ASN A 669 25.34 -5.03 -5.62
C ASN A 669 26.67 -4.25 -5.57
N THR A 670 26.92 -3.51 -4.49
CA THR A 670 28.18 -2.76 -4.24
C THR A 670 29.37 -3.71 -4.02
N VAL A 671 29.14 -4.90 -3.45
CA VAL A 671 30.14 -5.97 -3.29
C VAL A 671 30.42 -6.70 -4.61
N ILE A 672 29.38 -6.98 -5.41
CA ILE A 672 29.49 -7.79 -6.63
C ILE A 672 30.07 -6.99 -7.82
N LYS A 673 29.71 -5.71 -7.98
CA LYS A 673 30.16 -4.90 -9.13
C LYS A 673 31.70 -4.78 -9.24
N PRO A 674 32.45 -4.46 -8.18
CA PRO A 674 33.91 -4.53 -8.17
C PRO A 674 34.47 -5.87 -8.67
N LEU A 675 33.87 -6.98 -8.24
CA LEU A 675 34.32 -8.33 -8.59
C LEU A 675 34.05 -8.67 -10.07
N VAL A 676 32.87 -8.29 -10.59
CA VAL A 676 32.50 -8.47 -12.02
C VAL A 676 33.38 -7.63 -12.95
N TYR A 677 33.76 -6.41 -12.54
CA TYR A 677 34.70 -5.59 -13.31
C TYR A 677 36.12 -6.18 -13.27
N LEU A 678 36.59 -6.51 -12.07
CA LEU A 678 37.98 -6.89 -11.83
C LEU A 678 38.33 -8.25 -12.42
N SER A 679 37.40 -9.20 -12.53
CA SER A 679 37.68 -10.51 -13.14
C SER A 679 38.22 -10.39 -14.57
N MET A 680 37.53 -9.64 -15.44
CA MET A 680 38.00 -9.41 -16.82
C MET A 680 39.17 -8.44 -16.92
N PHE A 681 39.16 -7.34 -16.14
CA PHE A 681 40.26 -6.38 -16.17
C PHE A 681 41.59 -7.01 -15.70
N TYR A 682 41.56 -7.80 -14.63
CA TYR A 682 42.74 -8.47 -14.09
C TYR A 682 43.27 -9.55 -15.03
N PHE A 683 42.38 -10.34 -15.64
CA PHE A 683 42.75 -11.38 -16.61
C PHE A 683 43.51 -10.80 -17.81
N LEU A 684 42.99 -9.74 -18.43
CA LEU A 684 43.57 -9.17 -19.66
C LEU A 684 44.76 -8.22 -19.41
N ASN A 685 44.73 -7.42 -18.35
CA ASN A 685 45.82 -6.48 -18.03
C ASN A 685 46.96 -7.11 -17.20
N SER A 686 46.70 -8.21 -16.49
CA SER A 686 47.69 -8.88 -15.61
C SER A 686 48.44 -7.92 -14.65
N PRO A 687 47.76 -7.07 -13.86
CA PRO A 687 48.43 -6.07 -13.02
C PRO A 687 49.29 -6.72 -11.92
N ARG A 688 50.42 -6.07 -11.57
CA ARG A 688 51.39 -6.57 -10.58
C ARG A 688 50.89 -6.52 -9.12
N SER A 689 49.84 -5.76 -8.84
CA SER A 689 49.15 -5.69 -7.54
C SER A 689 48.18 -6.86 -7.35
N SER A 690 48.06 -7.39 -6.13
CA SER A 690 47.19 -8.54 -5.85
C SER A 690 45.71 -8.22 -6.12
N PHE A 691 44.98 -9.22 -6.66
CA PHE A 691 43.54 -9.15 -6.88
C PHE A 691 42.78 -8.67 -5.65
N GLY A 692 43.09 -9.19 -4.45
CA GLY A 692 42.42 -8.78 -3.20
C GLY A 692 42.64 -7.31 -2.84
N THR A 693 43.85 -6.78 -3.08
CA THR A 693 44.17 -5.36 -2.85
C THR A 693 43.41 -4.46 -3.82
N ASN A 694 43.41 -4.79 -5.11
CA ASN A 694 42.67 -4.04 -6.13
C ASN A 694 41.15 -4.11 -5.91
N TYR A 695 40.62 -5.28 -5.51
CA TYR A 695 39.23 -5.47 -5.15
C TYR A 695 38.81 -4.55 -4.00
N LEU A 696 39.62 -4.44 -2.95
CA LEU A 696 39.35 -3.59 -1.79
C LEU A 696 39.30 -2.10 -2.17
N VAL A 697 40.22 -1.62 -3.02
CA VAL A 697 40.19 -0.25 -3.55
C VAL A 697 38.93 -0.01 -4.41
N PHE A 698 38.57 -0.93 -5.32
CA PHE A 698 37.33 -0.83 -6.10
C PHE A 698 36.06 -0.88 -5.22
N LEU A 699 36.05 -1.67 -4.15
CA LEU A 699 34.93 -1.73 -3.20
C LEU A 699 34.73 -0.38 -2.49
N CYS A 700 35.80 0.23 -2.00
CA CYS A 700 35.74 1.56 -1.38
C CYS A 700 35.34 2.66 -2.38
N LEU A 701 35.86 2.60 -3.61
CA LEU A 701 35.47 3.49 -4.70
C LEU A 701 33.98 3.37 -5.02
N VAL A 702 33.46 2.16 -5.28
CA VAL A 702 32.04 1.95 -5.60
C VAL A 702 31.14 2.33 -4.41
N TYR A 703 31.57 2.08 -3.17
CA TYR A 703 30.84 2.54 -1.98
C TYR A 703 30.73 4.08 -1.91
N CYS A 704 31.81 4.81 -2.16
CA CYS A 704 31.80 6.28 -2.25
C CYS A 704 30.91 6.77 -3.40
N VAL A 705 31.12 6.21 -4.60
CA VAL A 705 30.43 6.55 -5.85
C VAL A 705 28.91 6.35 -5.77
N THR A 706 28.45 5.27 -5.12
CA THR A 706 27.02 4.97 -4.92
C THR A 706 26.36 5.92 -3.92
N GLY A 707 27.04 6.30 -2.83
CA GLY A 707 26.52 7.28 -1.88
C GLY A 707 26.27 8.65 -2.51
N ILE A 708 27.20 9.11 -3.37
CA ILE A 708 27.04 10.33 -4.17
C ILE A 708 25.87 10.20 -5.15
N ALA A 709 25.69 9.02 -5.78
CA ALA A 709 24.57 8.77 -6.69
C ALA A 709 23.21 8.95 -6.01
N TYR A 710 23.08 8.55 -4.73
CA TYR A 710 21.84 8.71 -3.97
C TYR A 710 21.47 10.18 -3.72
N VAL A 711 22.47 11.05 -3.43
CA VAL A 711 22.22 12.50 -3.29
C VAL A 711 21.62 13.06 -4.58
N PHE A 712 22.20 12.75 -5.75
CA PHE A 712 21.67 13.21 -7.03
C PHE A 712 20.30 12.59 -7.35
N ALA A 713 20.14 11.28 -7.09
CA ALA A 713 18.89 10.56 -7.28
C ALA A 713 17.73 11.19 -6.51
N ILE A 714 17.97 11.69 -5.29
CA ILE A 714 16.94 12.26 -4.41
C ILE A 714 16.68 13.73 -4.78
N CYS A 715 17.73 14.56 -4.89
CA CYS A 715 17.60 16.00 -5.13
C CYS A 715 17.00 16.36 -6.50
N PHE A 716 17.46 15.74 -7.58
CA PHE A 716 17.13 16.15 -8.95
C PHE A 716 15.96 15.38 -9.59
N ALA A 717 15.52 15.81 -10.77
CA ALA A 717 14.67 15.01 -11.65
C ALA A 717 15.52 13.91 -12.34
N PRO A 718 14.96 12.75 -12.76
CA PRO A 718 15.75 11.61 -13.23
C PRO A 718 16.74 11.94 -14.36
N GLY A 719 16.32 12.67 -15.41
CA GLY A 719 17.21 13.06 -16.50
C GLY A 719 18.34 14.01 -16.07
N GLN A 720 18.02 15.02 -15.24
CA GLN A 720 19.03 15.92 -14.65
C GLN A 720 20.02 15.14 -13.78
N ALA A 721 19.52 14.21 -12.97
CA ALA A 721 20.35 13.39 -12.08
C ALA A 721 21.28 12.45 -12.87
N GLN A 722 20.82 11.92 -14.01
CA GLN A 722 21.66 11.13 -14.92
C GLN A 722 22.79 11.96 -15.52
N LEU A 723 22.51 13.20 -15.96
CA LEU A 723 23.54 14.12 -16.46
C LEU A 723 24.61 14.41 -15.39
N TRP A 724 24.21 14.73 -14.15
CA TRP A 724 25.17 14.92 -13.04
C TRP A 724 25.94 13.65 -12.68
N CYS A 725 25.30 12.48 -12.73
CA CYS A 725 25.97 11.18 -12.55
C CYS A 725 27.03 10.89 -13.61
N VAL A 726 26.90 11.41 -14.83
CA VAL A 726 27.88 11.26 -15.92
C VAL A 726 28.97 12.34 -15.88
N LEU A 727 28.60 13.61 -15.68
CA LEU A 727 29.53 14.74 -15.70
C LEU A 727 30.54 14.67 -14.54
N VAL A 728 30.08 14.36 -13.33
CA VAL A 728 30.89 14.46 -12.10
C VAL A 728 32.10 13.51 -12.08
N PRO A 729 31.99 12.21 -12.43
CA PRO A 729 33.16 11.34 -12.56
C PRO A 729 34.23 11.84 -13.53
N VAL A 730 33.81 12.35 -14.71
CA VAL A 730 34.74 12.81 -15.75
C VAL A 730 35.48 14.06 -15.28
N VAL A 731 34.74 15.09 -14.84
CA VAL A 731 35.32 16.36 -14.39
C VAL A 731 36.23 16.16 -13.17
N LEU A 732 35.82 15.38 -12.17
CA LEU A 732 36.66 15.13 -10.98
C LEU A 732 37.90 14.28 -11.30
N THR A 733 37.89 13.45 -12.34
CA THR A 733 39.09 12.68 -12.75
C THR A 733 40.04 13.53 -13.59
N LEU A 734 39.52 14.46 -14.40
CA LEU A 734 40.34 15.47 -15.08
C LEU A 734 41.05 16.38 -14.05
N ILE A 735 40.33 16.86 -13.03
CA ILE A 735 40.92 17.62 -11.92
C ILE A 735 41.95 16.78 -11.15
N ALA A 736 41.69 15.49 -10.91
CA ALA A 736 42.62 14.61 -10.21
C ALA A 736 43.97 14.42 -10.94
N ASN A 737 43.99 14.57 -12.27
CA ASN A 737 45.18 14.46 -13.12
C ASN A 737 45.94 15.78 -13.33
N GLN A 738 45.51 16.90 -12.74
CA GLN A 738 46.20 18.19 -12.88
C GLN A 738 47.36 18.34 -11.89
N GLU A 739 48.36 19.12 -12.29
CA GLU A 739 49.59 19.36 -11.54
C GLU A 739 49.33 19.97 -10.15
N PRO A 740 50.08 19.53 -9.11
CA PRO A 740 49.74 19.76 -7.71
C PRO A 740 49.76 21.24 -7.28
N ASP A 741 50.56 22.08 -7.94
CA ASP A 741 50.74 23.49 -7.59
C ASP A 741 49.61 24.39 -8.11
N SER A 742 48.85 23.91 -9.10
CA SER A 742 47.68 24.62 -9.63
C SER A 742 46.57 24.76 -8.57
N THR A 743 45.72 25.78 -8.72
CA THR A 743 44.54 25.97 -7.85
C THR A 743 43.59 24.77 -7.89
N ALA A 744 43.48 24.12 -9.06
CA ALA A 744 42.75 22.87 -9.23
C ALA A 744 43.48 21.65 -8.62
N GLY A 745 44.82 21.62 -8.63
CA GLY A 745 45.62 20.62 -7.91
C GLY A 745 45.42 20.65 -6.39
N LYS A 746 45.17 21.84 -5.83
CA LYS A 746 44.77 22.00 -4.41
C LYS A 746 43.35 21.45 -4.15
N LEU A 747 42.42 21.62 -5.09
CA LEU A 747 41.09 20.98 -5.05
C LEU A 747 41.16 19.46 -5.25
N ALA A 748 42.09 18.97 -6.09
CA ALA A 748 42.29 17.55 -6.38
C ALA A 748 42.60 16.72 -5.12
N LYS A 749 43.23 17.32 -4.09
CA LYS A 749 43.47 16.68 -2.78
C LYS A 749 42.19 16.29 -2.04
N PHE A 750 41.03 16.86 -2.40
CA PHE A 750 39.70 16.55 -1.87
C PHE A 750 38.84 15.70 -2.83
N CYS A 751 39.38 15.28 -3.97
CA CYS A 751 38.63 14.57 -5.01
C CYS A 751 38.77 13.05 -4.88
N TYR A 752 37.64 12.33 -4.75
CA TYR A 752 37.63 10.88 -4.63
C TYR A 752 38.39 10.09 -5.73
N PRO A 753 38.48 10.55 -7.01
CA PRO A 753 39.31 9.87 -7.99
C PRO A 753 40.81 9.90 -7.65
N ARG A 754 41.32 10.96 -7.02
CA ARG A 754 42.75 11.06 -6.63
C ARG A 754 43.09 10.03 -5.56
N TRP A 755 42.29 9.94 -4.49
CA TRP A 755 42.48 8.94 -3.43
C TRP A 755 42.39 7.50 -3.94
N ALA A 756 41.47 7.22 -4.87
CA ALA A 756 41.35 5.91 -5.49
C ALA A 756 42.56 5.58 -6.38
N LEU A 757 43.00 6.53 -7.20
CA LEU A 757 44.16 6.37 -8.10
C LEU A 757 45.45 6.15 -7.31
N GLU A 758 45.70 6.99 -6.30
CA GLU A 758 46.79 6.85 -5.35
C GLU A 758 46.81 5.45 -4.73
N ALA A 759 45.66 4.96 -4.24
CA ALA A 759 45.56 3.63 -3.63
C ALA A 759 45.87 2.48 -4.62
N PHE A 760 45.51 2.60 -5.91
CA PHE A 760 45.90 1.62 -6.95
C PHE A 760 47.39 1.69 -7.32
N VAL A 761 47.93 2.89 -7.46
CA VAL A 761 49.34 3.11 -7.83
C VAL A 761 50.26 2.66 -6.69
N VAL A 762 49.96 3.03 -5.45
CA VAL A 762 50.71 2.60 -4.26
C VAL A 762 50.62 1.08 -4.06
N ALA A 763 49.45 0.47 -4.21
CA ALA A 763 49.29 -1.00 -4.16
C ALA A 763 50.12 -1.74 -5.21
N SER A 764 50.32 -1.12 -6.38
CA SER A 764 51.13 -1.68 -7.47
C SER A 764 52.63 -1.42 -7.26
N ALA A 765 52.99 -0.24 -6.76
CA ALA A 765 54.35 0.15 -6.42
C ALA A 765 54.93 -0.66 -5.24
N GLN A 766 54.11 -1.01 -4.23
CA GLN A 766 54.54 -1.81 -3.08
C GLN A 766 55.15 -3.17 -3.45
N ARG A 767 54.86 -3.71 -4.64
CA ARG A 767 55.42 -4.97 -5.14
C ARG A 767 56.80 -4.83 -5.82
N TYR A 768 57.31 -3.61 -6.01
CA TYR A 768 58.67 -3.38 -6.50
C TYR A 768 59.65 -3.33 -5.32
N SER A 769 60.69 -4.17 -5.39
CA SER A 769 61.74 -4.35 -4.38
C SER A 769 63.13 -4.43 -5.05
N GLY A 770 64.20 -4.31 -4.27
CA GLY A 770 65.57 -4.28 -4.79
C GLY A 770 65.87 -3.02 -5.61
N VAL A 771 66.60 -3.17 -6.72
CA VAL A 771 67.10 -2.07 -7.57
C VAL A 771 66.00 -1.09 -8.02
N TRP A 772 64.78 -1.59 -8.24
CA TRP A 772 63.63 -0.79 -8.66
C TRP A 772 63.06 0.14 -7.56
N LEU A 773 63.56 0.07 -6.33
CA LEU A 773 63.10 0.92 -5.21
C LEU A 773 63.36 2.41 -5.47
N ILE A 774 64.49 2.77 -6.08
CA ILE A 774 64.84 4.17 -6.39
C ILE A 774 63.93 4.70 -7.50
N ALA A 775 63.76 3.95 -8.59
CA ALA A 775 62.85 4.28 -9.68
C ALA A 775 61.39 4.43 -9.20
N ARG A 776 60.97 3.56 -8.27
CA ARG A 776 59.68 3.67 -7.58
C ARG A 776 59.53 4.96 -6.78
N CYS A 777 60.51 5.33 -5.95
CA CYS A 777 60.40 6.54 -5.15
C CYS A 777 60.40 7.80 -6.03
N GLY A 778 61.22 7.84 -7.08
CA GLY A 778 61.19 8.92 -8.08
C GLY A 778 59.84 9.05 -8.78
N LYS A 779 59.28 7.95 -9.32
CA LYS A 779 57.99 7.97 -10.01
C LYS A 779 56.78 8.20 -9.11
N LEU A 780 56.85 7.86 -7.82
CA LEU A 780 55.81 8.25 -6.85
C LEU A 780 55.90 9.74 -6.48
N LEU A 781 57.12 10.29 -6.39
CA LEU A 781 57.35 11.72 -6.13
C LEU A 781 56.92 12.60 -7.32
N GLU A 782 57.19 12.18 -8.56
CA GLU A 782 56.66 12.83 -9.78
C GLU A 782 55.13 12.93 -9.79
N LEU A 783 54.43 11.93 -9.24
CA LEU A 783 52.97 11.89 -9.17
C LEU A 783 52.41 12.58 -7.91
N GLY A 784 53.26 12.92 -6.94
CA GLY A 784 52.86 13.45 -5.63
C GLY A 784 51.98 12.49 -4.83
N PHE A 785 52.44 11.23 -4.68
CA PHE A 785 51.80 10.17 -3.89
C PHE A 785 52.76 9.56 -2.86
N ASP A 786 52.28 9.40 -1.63
CA ASP A 786 53.07 8.81 -0.53
C ASP A 786 52.93 7.28 -0.44
N VAL A 787 54.02 6.59 -0.07
CA VAL A 787 53.99 5.12 0.12
C VAL A 787 53.08 4.72 1.30
N HIS A 788 52.92 5.60 2.29
CA HIS A 788 52.19 5.33 3.53
C HIS A 788 50.70 5.73 3.48
N SER A 789 50.25 6.49 2.47
CA SER A 789 48.89 7.03 2.40
C SER A 789 47.81 6.00 2.03
N TRP A 790 48.18 4.76 1.67
CA TRP A 790 47.24 3.73 1.21
C TRP A 790 46.06 3.51 2.18
N ASN A 791 46.33 3.44 3.49
CA ASN A 791 45.28 3.32 4.50
C ASN A 791 44.42 4.58 4.61
N THR A 792 45.02 5.79 4.58
CA THR A 792 44.27 7.04 4.70
C THR A 792 43.36 7.28 3.50
N SER A 793 43.82 6.98 2.28
CA SER A 793 43.05 7.19 1.05
C SER A 793 41.86 6.23 0.95
N LEU A 794 41.97 5.01 1.51
CA LEU A 794 40.83 4.10 1.72
C LEU A 794 39.84 4.63 2.77
N ILE A 795 40.33 5.12 3.92
CA ILE A 795 39.48 5.68 4.98
C ILE A 795 38.70 6.90 4.46
N LEU A 796 39.34 7.77 3.68
CA LEU A 796 38.70 8.95 3.06
C LEU A 796 37.59 8.57 2.06
N LEU A 797 37.79 7.52 1.26
CA LEU A 797 36.76 6.96 0.37
C LEU A 797 35.56 6.43 1.16
N ILE A 798 35.80 5.63 2.21
CA ILE A 798 34.73 5.08 3.06
C ILE A 798 33.98 6.21 3.77
N LEU A 799 34.69 7.15 4.40
CA LEU A 799 34.12 8.31 5.08
C LEU A 799 33.23 9.13 4.15
N THR A 800 33.68 9.39 2.92
CA THR A 800 32.90 10.10 1.90
C THR A 800 31.65 9.31 1.48
N GLY A 801 31.73 7.99 1.41
CA GLY A 801 30.58 7.10 1.18
C GLY A 801 29.55 7.06 2.33
N VAL A 802 29.98 7.28 3.57
CA VAL A 802 29.09 7.43 4.74
C VAL A 802 28.47 8.83 4.79
N VAL A 803 29.27 9.88 4.64
CA VAL A 803 28.82 11.28 4.68
C VAL A 803 27.82 11.56 3.55
N SER A 804 28.08 11.08 2.33
CA SER A 804 27.14 11.24 1.21
C SER A 804 25.82 10.48 1.43
N ARG A 805 25.82 9.32 2.09
CA ARG A 805 24.60 8.61 2.52
C ARG A 805 23.82 9.37 3.59
N LEU A 806 24.51 9.96 4.56
CA LEU A 806 23.87 10.78 5.60
C LEU A 806 23.24 12.04 4.99
N ILE A 807 23.94 12.72 4.08
CA ILE A 807 23.40 13.84 3.29
C ILE A 807 22.19 13.37 2.47
N ALA A 808 22.27 12.24 1.77
CA ALA A 808 21.16 11.68 0.99
C ALA A 808 19.92 11.42 1.87
N TYR A 809 20.08 10.88 3.08
CA TYR A 809 19.00 10.69 4.05
C TYR A 809 18.42 12.02 4.54
N VAL A 810 19.25 13.00 4.91
CA VAL A 810 18.81 14.35 5.31
C VAL A 810 18.04 15.02 4.17
N CYS A 811 18.53 14.94 2.93
CA CYS A 811 17.81 15.40 1.74
C CYS A 811 16.46 14.69 1.58
N LEU A 812 16.38 13.37 1.77
CA LEU A 812 15.13 12.59 1.67
C LEU A 812 14.09 12.98 2.75
N VAL A 813 14.55 13.44 3.91
CA VAL A 813 13.69 13.91 5.01
C VAL A 813 13.30 15.37 4.82
N CYS A 814 14.23 16.27 4.49
CA CYS A 814 14.01 17.71 4.44
C CYS A 814 13.39 18.19 3.12
N LEU A 815 13.76 17.61 1.98
CA LEU A 815 13.24 18.00 0.66
C LEU A 815 11.82 17.45 0.42
N LYS A 816 10.82 17.97 1.14
CA LYS A 816 9.43 17.96 0.66
C LYS A 816 9.41 18.67 -0.69
N LYS A 817 9.58 17.92 -1.79
CA LYS A 817 9.65 18.51 -3.13
C LYS A 817 8.25 18.99 -3.52
N LYS A 818 8.22 20.17 -4.13
CA LYS A 818 7.03 20.96 -4.44
C LYS A 818 6.26 20.38 -5.63
#